data_AF-A0A3B8L808-F1
#
_entry.id   AF-A0A3B8L808-F1
#
_cell.length_a   1.000
_cell.length_b   1.000
_cell.length_c   1.000
_cell.angle_alpha   90.00
_cell.angle_beta   90.00
_cell.angle_gamma   90.00
#
_symmetry.space_group_name_H-M   'P 1'
#
loop_
_entity.id
_entity.type
_entity.pdbx_description
1 polymer ?
#
loop_
_entity_poly.entity_id
_entity_poly.type
_entity_poly.pdbx_seq_one_letter_code
_entity_poly.pdbx_strand_id
1 'polypeptide(L)'
;MGHAEAATKFAYPLPTKDTVITAYYDTNRSSGAKRDWNGGSHTYDNHAGSDYGLYGRWTKMDAGVWITAAAPGKVVSASDGQADRCTSGSCSPCNGNYVKIHHSDGKHSYYLHMKKGTVQVKVGQNVKCGDRLGKVGSSGCSTGPHLHFQVNTASSYSTHRCPFVHNDWVSKGSYKGYPSTTCQSGGSTNPPPPTNCDYIKTARLQGGQLNIRPSSNTNQSPVGTVGDGVCLKVLSKTTSGQNISGTTTWYKINHNGATGWISAYYADCSSCGPPAECNAGQTKACYTGAANTRNKGVCKDGKRSCNNGKWGACQNDTKPSAEKCDGKDNDCDGSVDEGNPDAGGSCTTGTGGPCGQGTKQCKGGKIVCEANQPGGTELCDNVDNNCDGQIDEGLSRDCYTGPPNTNGIGSCKGGTQTCNAGEWGSCNGEVKPTNQELCNNQLDDNCDGNVDEGCNTSGSCTAGETRPCYTGPAGTQGVGTCKQGLETCQNNTWSACQNQVLPASQELCGNAQDDNCDGQTDENCSGSDTCVDNDKDGYGVGNSCIGLQDCNDNDPNMHPNKEEVCGNGKDEDCKDGDLPCSNTTTKLQVGQAGCTQASDCVTNFCANKGGVNRCSQPCKLSAECPTGFECVGEQACWPSSGTTQSNCDSASGEKCFQVRGGCGCSSQSEQPDPGLPVMLFLGCLLFMWRQLRRTPHSTNRK
;
A
#
# COMPACT_ATOMS: atom_id res chain seq x y z
N MET A 1 63.97 48.83 41.88
CA MET A 1 64.43 49.17 40.52
C MET A 1 63.54 48.42 39.55
N GLY A 2 62.86 49.11 38.63
CA GLY A 2 61.88 48.46 37.74
C GLY A 2 62.58 47.70 36.61
N HIS A 3 62.14 46.47 36.34
CA HIS A 3 62.45 45.83 35.07
C HIS A 3 61.76 46.61 33.95
N ALA A 4 62.54 47.12 32.99
CA ALA A 4 61.97 47.65 31.75
C ALA A 4 61.30 46.49 30.99
N GLU A 5 59.98 46.52 30.86
CA GLU A 5 59.27 45.51 30.07
C GLU A 5 59.73 45.57 28.61
N ALA A 6 59.86 44.40 27.98
CA ALA A 6 60.31 44.32 26.60
C ALA A 6 59.30 45.00 25.66
N ALA A 7 59.77 45.95 24.85
CA ALA A 7 58.92 46.74 23.96
C ALA A 7 58.09 45.84 23.01
N THR A 8 56.77 46.02 23.03
CA THR A 8 55.80 45.21 22.29
C THR A 8 56.08 45.30 20.79
N LYS A 9 56.20 44.14 20.14
CA LYS A 9 56.32 44.02 18.68
C LYS A 9 54.98 43.64 18.06
N PHE A 10 54.64 44.30 16.96
CA PHE A 10 53.40 44.10 16.23
C PHE A 10 53.66 43.29 14.95
N ALA A 11 52.85 42.26 14.72
CA ALA A 11 52.73 41.58 13.44
C ALA A 11 51.53 42.13 12.65
N TYR A 12 51.56 41.96 11.33
CA TYR A 12 50.52 42.44 10.45
C TYR A 12 49.21 41.64 10.65
N PRO A 13 48.08 42.26 11.01
CA PRO A 13 46.89 41.56 11.56
C PRO A 13 46.03 40.81 10.53
N LEU A 14 46.43 40.81 9.25
CA LEU A 14 45.66 40.35 8.09
C LEU A 14 46.54 39.53 7.12
N PRO A 15 45.96 38.78 6.16
CA PRO A 15 46.74 38.09 5.15
C PRO A 15 46.96 38.99 3.91
N THR A 16 48.18 39.45 3.65
CA THR A 16 48.46 40.37 2.52
C THR A 16 48.27 39.80 1.12
N LYS A 17 47.96 38.50 0.97
CA LYS A 17 47.45 37.97 -0.30
C LYS A 17 46.03 38.50 -0.61
N ASP A 18 45.28 38.91 0.41
CA ASP A 18 43.89 39.33 0.35
C ASP A 18 43.71 40.83 0.64
N THR A 19 44.77 41.57 0.99
CA THR A 19 44.70 42.96 1.46
C THR A 19 45.70 43.91 0.80
N VAL A 20 45.29 45.17 0.66
CA VAL A 20 46.08 46.30 0.15
C VAL A 20 45.96 47.48 1.10
N ILE A 21 47.00 48.31 1.22
CA ILE A 21 46.92 49.56 1.98
C ILE A 21 46.18 50.59 1.13
N THR A 22 45.03 51.07 1.60
CA THR A 22 44.18 52.05 0.90
C THR A 22 44.41 53.47 1.40
N ALA A 23 44.82 53.63 2.65
CA ALA A 23 45.30 54.89 3.23
C ALA A 23 46.32 54.59 4.33
N TYR A 24 47.37 55.41 4.40
CA TYR A 24 48.34 55.39 5.50
C TYR A 24 47.92 56.35 6.61
N TYR A 25 48.59 56.25 7.75
CA TYR A 25 48.57 57.27 8.79
C TYR A 25 48.97 58.65 8.23
N ASP A 26 48.25 59.68 8.66
CA ASP A 26 48.64 61.05 8.37
C ASP A 26 49.74 61.48 9.35
N THR A 27 50.91 61.78 8.81
CA THR A 27 52.07 62.19 9.61
C THR A 27 52.03 63.66 10.02
N ASN A 28 51.08 64.46 9.52
CA ASN A 28 50.99 65.90 9.78
C ASN A 28 49.56 66.37 10.16
N ARG A 29 48.98 65.67 11.15
CA ARG A 29 47.63 65.91 11.70
C ARG A 29 47.43 67.28 12.35
N SER A 30 48.48 68.09 12.45
CA SER A 30 48.52 69.38 13.13
C SER A 30 48.46 70.61 12.21
N SER A 31 48.56 70.43 10.88
CA SER A 31 48.54 71.57 9.93
C SER A 31 47.57 71.42 8.75
N GLY A 32 46.66 70.44 8.78
CA GLY A 32 45.67 70.20 7.70
C GLY A 32 46.26 69.71 6.37
N ALA A 33 47.56 69.37 6.35
CA ALA A 33 48.27 69.02 5.13
C ALA A 33 48.55 67.50 5.10
N LYS A 34 47.70 66.78 4.37
CA LYS A 34 47.74 65.32 4.16
C LYS A 34 49.15 64.85 3.76
N ARG A 35 49.84 64.14 4.66
CA ARG A 35 51.18 63.59 4.42
C ARG A 35 51.27 62.14 4.85
N ASP A 36 51.34 61.21 3.90
CA ASP A 36 51.70 59.83 4.20
C ASP A 36 53.17 59.71 4.65
N TRP A 37 53.59 58.49 5.02
CA TRP A 37 54.94 58.24 5.55
C TRP A 37 56.08 58.60 4.59
N ASN A 38 55.82 58.65 3.28
CA ASN A 38 56.79 58.97 2.24
C ASN A 38 56.65 60.44 1.77
N GLY A 39 55.89 61.25 2.51
CA GLY A 39 55.60 62.65 2.17
C GLY A 39 54.56 62.83 1.06
N GLY A 40 53.98 61.73 0.55
CA GLY A 40 52.93 61.72 -0.47
C GLY A 40 51.54 61.98 0.11
N SER A 41 50.51 61.80 -0.73
CA SER A 41 49.11 62.09 -0.41
C SER A 41 48.22 60.85 -0.25
N HIS A 42 48.79 59.65 -0.06
CA HIS A 42 48.04 58.40 0.15
C HIS A 42 47.50 58.28 1.59
N THR A 43 46.82 59.32 2.06
CA THR A 43 46.20 59.43 3.39
C THR A 43 45.02 60.40 3.36
N TYR A 44 44.26 60.46 4.45
CA TYR A 44 43.20 61.46 4.68
C TYR A 44 43.67 62.46 5.73
N ASP A 45 43.08 63.66 5.77
CA ASP A 45 43.49 64.66 6.76
C ASP A 45 43.13 64.18 8.17
N ASN A 46 44.05 64.33 9.13
CA ASN A 46 43.91 63.87 10.51
C ASN A 46 43.73 62.33 10.66
N HIS A 47 44.11 61.53 9.66
CA HIS A 47 43.92 60.07 9.70
C HIS A 47 44.77 59.39 10.78
N ALA A 48 44.10 58.74 11.74
CA ALA A 48 44.72 58.26 12.99
C ALA A 48 45.37 56.87 12.94
N GLY A 49 45.32 56.18 11.80
CA GLY A 49 45.78 54.81 11.61
C GLY A 49 46.05 54.48 10.15
N SER A 50 46.13 53.21 9.80
CA SER A 50 46.25 52.77 8.40
C SER A 50 45.09 51.86 8.03
N ASP A 51 44.58 52.04 6.81
CA ASP A 51 43.46 51.29 6.28
C ASP A 51 43.92 50.18 5.34
N TYR A 52 43.44 48.98 5.63
CA TYR A 52 43.80 47.76 4.93
C TYR A 52 42.55 47.20 4.21
N GLY A 53 42.33 47.70 2.99
CA GLY A 53 41.24 47.30 2.12
C GLY A 53 41.38 45.88 1.55
N LEU A 54 40.25 45.25 1.25
CA LEU A 54 40.21 43.89 0.70
C LEU A 54 40.31 43.85 -0.83
N TYR A 55 41.17 42.97 -1.38
CA TYR A 55 41.11 42.59 -2.78
C TYR A 55 39.79 41.85 -3.06
N GLY A 56 38.97 42.39 -3.97
CA GLY A 56 37.60 41.93 -4.23
C GLY A 56 36.51 42.70 -3.45
N ARG A 57 36.88 43.65 -2.57
CA ARG A 57 35.94 44.54 -1.84
C ARG A 57 34.80 43.75 -1.17
N TRP A 58 33.55 44.01 -1.55
CA TRP A 58 32.34 43.44 -0.93
C TRP A 58 32.29 41.92 -0.97
N THR A 59 32.59 41.28 -2.10
CA THR A 59 32.55 39.81 -2.22
C THR A 59 33.54 39.13 -1.27
N LYS A 60 34.69 39.77 -1.03
CA LYS A 60 35.72 39.30 -0.09
C LYS A 60 35.31 39.51 1.37
N MET A 61 34.63 40.62 1.67
CA MET A 61 34.00 40.87 2.98
C MET A 61 32.91 39.84 3.28
N ASP A 62 32.13 39.45 2.28
CA ASP A 62 31.08 38.44 2.40
C ASP A 62 31.65 37.05 2.66
N ALA A 63 32.65 36.61 1.88
CA ALA A 63 33.42 35.39 2.15
C ALA A 63 34.09 35.40 3.53
N GLY A 64 34.49 36.58 4.02
CA GLY A 64 34.95 36.81 5.38
C GLY A 64 36.46 36.61 5.57
N VAL A 65 37.19 37.71 5.63
CA VAL A 65 38.61 37.74 6.00
C VAL A 65 38.71 37.94 7.51
N TRP A 66 39.49 37.10 8.21
CA TRP A 66 39.70 37.24 9.64
C TRP A 66 40.62 38.42 9.95
N ILE A 67 40.45 38.99 11.14
CA ILE A 67 41.36 39.94 11.79
C ILE A 67 42.00 39.18 12.95
N THR A 68 43.32 39.29 13.07
CA THR A 68 44.10 38.65 14.13
C THR A 68 44.77 39.69 15.03
N ALA A 69 44.97 39.34 16.29
CA ALA A 69 45.68 40.19 17.24
C ALA A 69 47.13 40.39 16.78
N ALA A 70 47.50 41.65 16.58
CA ALA A 70 48.83 42.06 16.12
C ALA A 70 49.92 41.85 17.18
N ALA A 71 49.55 41.73 18.47
CA ALA A 71 50.46 41.51 19.58
C ALA A 71 49.68 40.92 20.78
N PRO A 72 50.33 40.21 21.72
CA PRO A 72 49.67 39.77 22.94
C PRO A 72 49.23 40.95 23.81
N GLY A 73 48.11 40.84 24.52
CA GLY A 73 47.60 41.90 25.38
C GLY A 73 46.23 41.57 25.98
N LYS A 74 45.62 42.56 26.64
CA LYS A 74 44.28 42.45 27.25
C LYS A 74 43.27 43.31 26.50
N VAL A 75 42.14 42.74 26.11
CA VAL A 75 41.03 43.49 25.49
C VAL A 75 40.45 44.44 26.53
N VAL A 76 40.51 45.75 26.27
CA VAL A 76 40.03 46.81 27.19
C VAL A 76 38.77 47.51 26.70
N SER A 77 38.43 47.34 25.43
CA SER A 77 37.13 47.76 24.89
C SER A 77 36.81 46.94 23.63
N ALA A 78 35.54 46.64 23.41
CA ALA A 78 35.05 45.99 22.20
C ALA A 78 33.59 46.39 21.95
N SER A 79 33.19 46.45 20.68
CA SER A 79 31.82 46.76 20.28
C SER A 79 31.43 45.92 19.06
N ASP A 80 30.22 45.36 19.07
CA ASP A 80 29.62 44.66 17.93
C ASP A 80 28.11 45.02 17.85
N GLY A 81 27.51 44.85 16.68
CA GLY A 81 26.10 45.12 16.40
C GLY A 81 25.84 46.23 15.37
N GLN A 82 26.82 47.08 15.07
CA GLN A 82 26.73 48.12 14.04
C GLN A 82 26.68 47.50 12.65
N ALA A 83 25.83 48.04 11.76
CA ALA A 83 25.63 47.49 10.42
C ALA A 83 26.84 47.72 9.50
N ASP A 84 27.13 46.73 8.65
CA ASP A 84 28.06 46.85 7.52
C ASP A 84 27.40 47.54 6.31
N ARG A 85 28.22 48.00 5.36
CA ARG A 85 27.82 48.69 4.12
C ARG A 85 27.20 50.08 4.37
N CYS A 86 27.51 50.69 5.50
CA CYS A 86 27.10 52.05 5.81
C CYS A 86 28.07 53.03 5.12
N THR A 87 27.85 53.27 3.81
CA THR A 87 28.79 54.01 2.94
C THR A 87 28.63 55.53 2.96
N SER A 88 27.71 56.07 3.77
CA SER A 88 27.48 57.50 3.94
C SER A 88 28.32 58.08 5.08
N GLY A 89 28.73 59.36 4.98
CA GLY A 89 29.48 60.05 6.04
C GLY A 89 28.69 60.29 7.35
N SER A 90 27.42 59.88 7.41
CA SER A 90 26.50 60.02 8.54
C SER A 90 26.49 58.82 9.50
N CYS A 91 27.27 57.77 9.24
CA CYS A 91 27.23 56.51 9.96
C CYS A 91 27.87 56.60 11.36
N SER A 92 27.03 56.66 12.40
CA SER A 92 27.46 56.81 13.80
C SER A 92 27.23 55.53 14.61
N PRO A 93 28.13 55.15 15.54
CA PRO A 93 29.43 55.78 15.83
C PRO A 93 30.48 55.45 14.75
N CYS A 94 31.35 56.41 14.43
CA CYS A 94 32.33 56.24 13.33
C CYS A 94 33.23 55.01 13.47
N ASN A 95 33.56 54.58 14.69
CA ASN A 95 34.42 53.40 14.92
C ASN A 95 33.79 52.08 14.45
N GLY A 96 32.47 52.05 14.23
CA GLY A 96 31.74 50.84 13.84
C GLY A 96 31.80 49.76 14.92
N ASN A 97 31.90 48.50 14.48
CA ASN A 97 32.30 47.39 15.35
C ASN A 97 33.83 47.41 15.49
N TYR A 98 34.35 47.21 16.70
CA TYR A 98 35.78 47.34 16.95
C TYR A 98 36.28 46.49 18.13
N VAL A 99 37.59 46.32 18.19
CA VAL A 99 38.33 45.80 19.35
C VAL A 99 39.48 46.76 19.71
N LYS A 100 39.73 46.96 21.00
CA LYS A 100 40.87 47.70 21.56
C LYS A 100 41.62 46.82 22.55
N ILE A 101 42.93 46.64 22.36
CA ILE A 101 43.81 45.83 23.20
C ILE A 101 44.85 46.73 23.87
N HIS A 102 45.05 46.57 25.17
CA HIS A 102 46.16 47.13 25.94
C HIS A 102 47.32 46.13 25.99
N HIS A 103 48.54 46.60 25.72
CA HIS A 103 49.77 45.82 25.72
C HIS A 103 50.61 46.11 26.97
N SER A 104 51.61 45.28 27.27
CA SER A 104 52.39 45.39 28.51
C SER A 104 53.12 46.75 28.58
N ASP A 105 53.78 47.15 27.49
CA ASP A 105 54.49 48.45 27.35
C ASP A 105 53.58 49.69 27.24
N GLY A 106 52.33 49.62 27.76
CA GLY A 106 51.37 50.72 27.81
C GLY A 106 50.77 51.13 26.46
N LYS A 107 51.20 50.49 25.36
CA LYS A 107 50.62 50.72 24.03
C LYS A 107 49.21 50.16 23.95
N HIS A 108 48.40 50.75 23.07
CA HIS A 108 47.07 50.26 22.74
C HIS A 108 46.94 50.01 21.24
N SER A 109 46.53 48.81 20.82
CA SER A 109 46.11 48.57 19.44
C SER A 109 44.59 48.64 19.28
N TYR A 110 44.14 49.11 18.12
CA TYR A 110 42.75 49.36 17.76
C TYR A 110 42.45 48.70 16.41
N TYR A 111 41.31 48.04 16.30
CA TYR A 111 40.84 47.31 15.12
C TYR A 111 39.41 47.77 14.84
N LEU A 112 39.19 48.63 13.86
CA LEU A 112 37.92 49.30 13.58
C LEU A 112 37.23 48.77 12.31
N HIS A 113 35.97 49.14 12.11
CA HIS A 113 35.14 48.78 10.95
C HIS A 113 34.95 47.25 10.77
N MET A 114 34.94 46.49 11.87
CA MET A 114 34.77 45.04 11.88
C MET A 114 33.36 44.63 11.41
N LYS A 115 33.22 43.40 10.91
CA LYS A 115 31.96 42.87 10.39
C LYS A 115 30.97 42.57 11.51
N LYS A 116 29.70 42.93 11.33
CA LYS A 116 28.62 42.74 12.31
C LYS A 116 28.46 41.28 12.72
N GLY A 117 28.35 41.03 14.02
CA GLY A 117 28.17 39.71 14.61
C GLY A 117 29.39 38.81 14.47
N THR A 118 30.59 39.38 14.32
CA THR A 118 31.83 38.61 14.16
C THR A 118 32.89 38.90 15.21
N VAL A 119 32.71 39.87 16.12
CA VAL A 119 33.67 40.13 17.19
C VAL A 119 33.59 38.99 18.20
N GLN A 120 34.67 38.20 18.29
CA GLN A 120 34.69 36.96 19.08
C GLN A 120 35.28 37.12 20.48
N VAL A 121 35.81 38.30 20.80
CA VAL A 121 36.52 38.58 22.05
C VAL A 121 35.70 39.48 22.99
N LYS A 122 35.87 39.27 24.30
CA LYS A 122 35.16 40.03 25.34
C LYS A 122 36.10 41.01 26.06
N VAL A 123 35.56 42.11 26.56
CA VAL A 123 36.31 43.03 27.44
C VAL A 123 36.81 42.26 28.67
N GLY A 124 38.08 42.46 29.00
CA GLY A 124 38.80 41.73 30.06
C GLY A 124 39.60 40.51 29.56
N GLN A 125 39.35 40.01 28.35
CA GLN A 125 40.03 38.82 27.81
C GLN A 125 41.50 39.08 27.49
N ASN A 126 42.39 38.20 27.93
CA ASN A 126 43.77 38.15 27.44
C ASN A 126 43.81 37.42 26.09
N VAL A 127 44.49 38.02 25.12
CA VAL A 127 44.71 37.46 23.77
C VAL A 127 46.20 37.35 23.48
N LYS A 128 46.58 36.35 22.71
CA LYS A 128 47.92 36.16 22.16
C LYS A 128 48.01 36.80 20.78
N CYS A 129 49.23 37.05 20.32
CA CYS A 129 49.50 37.31 18.90
C CYS A 129 48.82 36.23 18.03
N GLY A 130 48.28 36.59 16.87
CA GLY A 130 47.62 35.65 15.96
C GLY A 130 46.19 35.20 16.34
N ASP A 131 45.73 35.46 17.57
CA ASP A 131 44.36 35.11 18.00
C ASP A 131 43.31 35.85 17.15
N ARG A 132 42.22 35.16 16.78
CA ARG A 132 41.13 35.74 15.98
C ARG A 132 40.29 36.70 16.81
N LEU A 133 40.20 37.95 16.36
CA LEU A 133 39.40 39.00 17.00
C LEU A 133 38.00 39.11 16.39
N GLY A 134 37.90 38.93 15.08
CA GLY A 134 36.67 38.94 14.30
C GLY A 134 36.96 39.02 12.81
N LYS A 135 36.03 39.52 11.99
CA LYS A 135 36.23 39.61 10.52
C LYS A 135 36.24 41.05 10.03
N VAL A 136 36.93 41.29 8.91
CA VAL A 136 36.93 42.58 8.20
C VAL A 136 35.53 42.88 7.69
N GLY A 137 35.03 44.08 7.99
CA GLY A 137 33.71 44.56 7.62
C GLY A 137 33.78 45.91 6.91
N SER A 138 32.69 46.67 7.02
CA SER A 138 32.56 48.05 6.58
C SER A 138 31.47 48.72 7.41
N SER A 139 31.65 48.70 8.74
CA SER A 139 30.75 49.28 9.73
C SER A 139 31.25 50.64 10.24
N GLY A 140 30.35 51.53 10.68
CA GLY A 140 30.71 52.89 11.06
C GLY A 140 31.06 53.77 9.85
N CYS A 141 31.99 54.72 10.01
CA CYS A 141 32.39 55.67 8.97
C CYS A 141 33.34 55.03 7.94
N SER A 142 32.81 54.12 7.12
CA SER A 142 33.58 53.26 6.21
C SER A 142 33.03 53.31 4.77
N THR A 143 33.83 53.77 3.81
CA THR A 143 33.41 53.89 2.40
C THR A 143 33.45 52.57 1.62
N GLY A 144 34.01 51.51 2.22
CA GLY A 144 34.10 50.16 1.64
C GLY A 144 34.93 49.21 2.51
N PRO A 145 35.00 47.91 2.20
CA PRO A 145 35.55 46.93 3.14
C PRO A 145 37.05 47.06 3.40
N HIS A 146 37.39 47.42 4.63
CA HIS A 146 38.76 47.55 5.12
C HIS A 146 38.81 47.35 6.63
N LEU A 147 40.00 47.01 7.14
CA LEU A 147 40.33 47.18 8.56
C LEU A 147 41.04 48.52 8.70
N HIS A 148 40.50 49.44 9.50
CA HIS A 148 41.32 50.52 10.05
C HIS A 148 42.06 49.98 11.27
N PHE A 149 43.39 50.03 11.25
CA PHE A 149 44.22 49.57 12.36
C PHE A 149 45.19 50.66 12.83
N GLN A 150 45.22 50.84 14.16
CA GLN A 150 45.93 51.92 14.83
C GLN A 150 46.66 51.38 16.07
N VAL A 151 47.82 51.96 16.39
CA VAL A 151 48.55 51.72 17.65
C VAL A 151 48.91 53.07 18.28
N ASN A 152 48.52 53.27 19.54
CA ASN A 152 48.83 54.48 20.31
C ASN A 152 49.77 54.14 21.47
N THR A 153 50.71 55.03 21.76
CA THR A 153 51.50 55.02 23.00
C THR A 153 50.86 55.96 24.03
N ALA A 154 51.40 56.01 25.25
CA ALA A 154 50.94 56.94 26.28
C ALA A 154 51.23 58.42 25.97
N SER A 155 52.12 58.73 25.01
CA SER A 155 52.56 60.10 24.69
C SER A 155 52.56 60.46 23.19
N SER A 156 52.21 59.53 22.30
CA SER A 156 52.11 59.77 20.84
C SER A 156 51.34 58.66 20.10
N TYR A 157 50.79 58.99 18.92
CA TYR A 157 50.24 58.01 17.98
C TYR A 157 51.39 57.28 17.25
N SER A 158 51.53 55.96 17.44
CA SER A 158 52.59 55.15 16.82
C SER A 158 52.07 54.33 15.64
N THR A 159 51.54 55.03 14.64
CA THR A 159 50.92 54.44 13.46
C THR A 159 51.77 54.63 12.22
N HIS A 160 52.44 53.56 11.81
CA HIS A 160 52.96 53.32 10.45
C HIS A 160 53.64 54.50 9.72
N ARG A 161 54.78 54.97 10.27
CA ARG A 161 55.89 55.42 9.40
C ARG A 161 56.56 54.20 8.74
N CYS A 162 55.90 53.61 7.74
CA CYS A 162 56.39 52.51 6.88
C CYS A 162 56.67 51.15 7.58
N PRO A 163 56.44 49.98 6.92
CA PRO A 163 56.78 48.67 7.49
C PRO A 163 58.28 48.39 7.72
N PHE A 164 59.18 49.27 7.25
CA PHE A 164 60.62 48.98 7.12
C PHE A 164 61.55 49.83 7.99
N VAL A 165 61.03 50.81 8.75
CA VAL A 165 61.87 51.88 9.34
C VAL A 165 61.73 52.02 10.87
N HIS A 166 60.90 51.20 11.53
CA HIS A 166 60.79 51.20 13.00
C HIS A 166 60.85 49.80 13.61
N ASN A 167 61.61 49.68 14.71
CA ASN A 167 61.83 48.45 15.44
C ASN A 167 60.57 47.85 16.11
N ASP A 168 59.43 48.54 16.14
CA ASP A 168 58.19 48.07 16.77
C ASP A 168 57.42 47.02 15.95
N TRP A 169 57.84 46.70 14.72
CA TRP A 169 57.17 45.73 13.86
C TRP A 169 58.02 44.48 13.60
N VAL A 170 57.36 43.32 13.48
CA VAL A 170 58.00 42.07 13.08
C VAL A 170 58.19 42.06 11.55
N SER A 171 59.42 41.84 11.07
CA SER A 171 59.69 41.73 9.64
C SER A 171 58.92 40.56 9.03
N LYS A 172 58.21 40.85 7.93
CA LYS A 172 57.19 39.97 7.36
C LYS A 172 57.72 38.94 6.34
N GLY A 173 58.91 39.20 5.77
CA GLY A 173 59.49 38.41 4.70
C GLY A 173 58.53 38.19 3.51
N SER A 174 58.72 37.07 2.80
CA SER A 174 57.89 36.70 1.64
C SER A 174 56.50 36.13 1.99
N TYR A 175 56.16 36.01 3.28
CA TYR A 175 54.97 35.32 3.73
C TYR A 175 53.70 36.17 3.57
N LYS A 176 52.67 35.64 2.89
CA LYS A 176 51.42 36.36 2.54
C LYS A 176 50.17 35.93 3.32
N GLY A 177 50.30 35.01 4.29
CA GLY A 177 49.20 34.50 5.13
C GLY A 177 49.01 35.28 6.44
N TYR A 178 48.36 34.65 7.42
CA TYR A 178 48.11 35.20 8.76
C TYR A 178 49.33 35.08 9.69
N PRO A 179 49.56 36.03 10.60
CA PRO A 179 50.69 35.95 11.54
C PRO A 179 50.61 34.69 12.42
N SER A 180 51.77 34.20 12.87
CA SER A 180 51.88 33.11 13.84
C SER A 180 51.42 33.56 15.24
N THR A 181 51.42 32.65 16.20
CA THR A 181 51.07 32.96 17.60
C THR A 181 52.18 33.64 18.40
N THR A 182 53.34 33.90 17.79
CA THR A 182 54.56 34.40 18.45
C THR A 182 55.14 35.63 17.75
N CYS A 183 54.68 36.81 18.15
CA CYS A 183 55.15 38.11 17.66
C CYS A 183 56.50 38.52 18.28
N GLN A 184 57.55 37.70 18.18
CA GLN A 184 58.89 38.05 18.69
C GLN A 184 59.98 38.03 17.61
N SER A 185 61.01 38.85 17.86
CA SER A 185 61.94 39.38 16.88
C SER A 185 63.11 38.45 16.53
N GLY A 186 63.49 38.45 15.25
CA GLY A 186 64.85 38.11 14.82
C GLY A 186 65.07 36.65 14.45
N GLY A 187 64.93 36.34 13.15
CA GLY A 187 65.32 35.03 12.62
C GLY A 187 64.71 34.79 11.25
N SER A 188 65.56 34.79 10.21
CA SER A 188 65.19 34.19 8.91
C SER A 188 65.25 32.67 9.05
N THR A 189 64.22 32.09 9.66
CA THR A 189 63.86 30.69 9.48
C THR A 189 62.42 30.64 9.00
N ASN A 190 62.14 29.81 7.98
CA ASN A 190 60.78 29.29 7.85
C ASN A 190 60.41 28.70 9.21
N PRO A 191 59.21 28.96 9.77
CA PRO A 191 58.80 28.29 10.99
C PRO A 191 58.98 26.78 10.75
N PRO A 192 59.70 26.04 11.63
CA PRO A 192 59.82 24.61 11.45
C PRO A 192 58.41 24.02 11.32
N PRO A 193 58.15 23.17 10.32
CA PRO A 193 56.81 22.66 10.07
C PRO A 193 56.23 22.06 11.35
N PRO A 194 54.92 22.26 11.63
CA PRO A 194 54.26 21.77 12.84
C PRO A 194 54.75 20.39 13.26
N THR A 195 55.19 20.26 14.52
CA THR A 195 55.94 19.06 14.93
C THR A 195 55.09 17.78 14.95
N ASN A 196 53.77 17.86 14.74
CA ASN A 196 52.90 16.74 14.38
C ASN A 196 52.33 16.97 12.96
N CYS A 197 52.86 16.22 11.99
CA CYS A 197 52.30 16.09 10.65
C CYS A 197 52.02 14.62 10.38
N ASP A 198 50.80 14.26 10.01
CA ASP A 198 50.49 12.91 9.50
C ASP A 198 50.94 12.78 8.03
N TYR A 199 50.95 13.90 7.31
CA TYR A 199 51.36 14.02 5.92
C TYR A 199 52.24 15.26 5.72
N ILE A 200 53.21 15.14 4.84
CA ILE A 200 54.12 16.22 4.43
C ILE A 200 54.21 16.29 2.91
N LYS A 201 54.44 17.48 2.38
CA LYS A 201 54.78 17.69 0.96
C LYS A 201 56.26 18.03 0.87
N THR A 202 57.03 17.35 0.02
CA THR A 202 58.42 17.75 -0.24
C THR A 202 58.42 19.13 -0.90
N ALA A 203 59.35 19.98 -0.47
CA ALA A 203 59.39 21.38 -0.83
C ALA A 203 60.82 21.91 -0.76
N ARG A 204 61.05 23.10 -1.34
CA ARG A 204 62.33 23.82 -1.31
C ARG A 204 63.46 23.07 -2.05
N LEU A 205 63.12 22.21 -3.02
CA LEU A 205 64.07 21.49 -3.87
C LEU A 205 64.28 22.13 -5.24
N GLN A 206 63.52 23.18 -5.58
CA GLN A 206 63.60 23.90 -6.86
C GLN A 206 63.39 22.98 -8.09
N GLY A 207 62.49 22.00 -7.97
CA GLY A 207 62.27 20.96 -8.98
C GLY A 207 63.25 19.78 -8.94
N GLY A 208 64.25 19.82 -8.04
CA GLY A 208 65.21 18.74 -7.85
C GLY A 208 64.70 17.53 -7.05
N GLN A 209 65.62 16.63 -6.68
CA GLN A 209 65.38 15.46 -5.85
C GLN A 209 66.03 15.58 -4.46
N LEU A 210 65.39 14.97 -3.46
CA LEU A 210 65.85 14.86 -2.08
C LEU A 210 66.22 13.41 -1.76
N ASN A 211 67.39 13.23 -1.14
CA ASN A 211 67.88 11.94 -0.69
C ASN A 211 67.15 11.45 0.57
N ILE A 212 66.58 10.25 0.49
CA ILE A 212 66.04 9.49 1.62
C ILE A 212 67.22 8.79 2.31
N ARG A 213 67.40 9.00 3.62
CA ARG A 213 68.56 8.51 4.38
C ARG A 213 68.19 7.33 5.30
N PRO A 214 69.07 6.34 5.53
CA PRO A 214 68.73 5.23 6.44
C PRO A 214 68.61 5.68 7.92
N SER A 215 69.31 6.76 8.30
CA SER A 215 69.23 7.42 9.62
C SER A 215 68.90 8.91 9.49
N SER A 216 68.57 9.58 10.59
CA SER A 216 68.30 11.04 10.67
C SER A 216 69.57 11.91 10.59
N ASN A 217 70.45 11.60 9.63
CA ASN A 217 71.69 12.31 9.32
C ASN A 217 72.07 12.13 7.84
N THR A 218 73.00 12.93 7.35
CA THR A 218 73.49 12.91 5.95
C THR A 218 74.74 12.05 5.74
N ASN A 219 75.29 11.46 6.80
CA ASN A 219 76.60 10.78 6.79
C ASN A 219 76.54 9.37 6.18
N GLN A 220 75.33 8.83 5.99
CA GLN A 220 75.09 7.54 5.37
C GLN A 220 74.58 7.71 3.93
N SER A 221 74.98 6.80 3.03
CA SER A 221 74.50 6.76 1.64
C SER A 221 72.97 6.77 1.55
N PRO A 222 72.36 7.43 0.55
CA PRO A 222 70.90 7.40 0.37
C PRO A 222 70.37 5.99 0.14
N VAL A 223 69.17 5.70 0.65
CA VAL A 223 68.40 4.48 0.36
C VAL A 223 67.35 4.67 -0.74
N GLY A 224 67.19 5.90 -1.23
CA GLY A 224 66.28 6.27 -2.31
C GLY A 224 66.22 7.79 -2.48
N THR A 225 65.41 8.27 -3.41
CA THR A 225 65.17 9.70 -3.64
C THR A 225 63.68 10.01 -3.78
N VAL A 226 63.30 11.28 -3.58
CA VAL A 226 61.95 11.80 -3.81
C VAL A 226 62.01 13.20 -4.44
N GLY A 227 61.17 13.47 -5.43
CA GLY A 227 61.15 14.76 -6.15
C GLY A 227 60.51 15.91 -5.36
N ASP A 228 60.58 17.14 -5.89
CA ASP A 228 59.90 18.32 -5.36
C ASP A 228 58.37 18.21 -5.48
N GLY A 229 57.64 18.71 -4.49
CA GLY A 229 56.18 18.75 -4.49
C GLY A 229 55.45 17.43 -4.26
N VAL A 230 56.15 16.35 -3.87
CA VAL A 230 55.57 15.01 -3.64
C VAL A 230 54.94 14.93 -2.24
N CYS A 231 53.71 14.45 -2.16
CA CYS A 231 52.99 14.24 -0.90
C CYS A 231 53.33 12.86 -0.30
N LEU A 232 53.76 12.81 0.96
CA LEU A 232 54.21 11.62 1.67
C LEU A 232 53.50 11.48 3.02
N LYS A 233 53.20 10.25 3.44
CA LYS A 233 52.75 9.96 4.81
C LYS A 233 53.95 9.89 5.74
N VAL A 234 53.85 10.53 6.90
CA VAL A 234 54.85 10.40 7.97
C VAL A 234 54.61 9.11 8.74
N LEU A 235 55.64 8.26 8.81
CA LEU A 235 55.63 6.99 9.56
C LEU A 235 56.08 7.20 11.01
N SER A 236 57.07 8.07 11.22
CA SER A 236 57.50 8.54 12.54
C SER A 236 58.32 9.83 12.40
N LYS A 237 58.70 10.44 13.52
CA LYS A 237 59.54 11.65 13.57
C LYS A 237 60.63 11.51 14.62
N THR A 238 61.70 12.29 14.48
CA THR A 238 62.66 12.57 15.56
C THR A 238 63.00 14.05 15.55
N THR A 239 63.22 14.65 16.72
CA THR A 239 63.66 16.03 16.91
C THR A 239 65.15 16.14 17.29
N SER A 240 65.85 15.00 17.33
CA SER A 240 67.25 14.88 17.74
C SER A 240 68.16 14.42 16.59
N GLY A 241 67.71 14.60 15.34
CA GLY A 241 68.54 14.34 14.15
C GLY A 241 69.58 15.43 13.92
N GLN A 242 70.46 15.21 12.94
CA GLN A 242 71.42 16.22 12.51
C GLN A 242 70.72 17.53 12.13
N ASN A 243 71.24 18.67 12.58
CA ASN A 243 70.72 19.97 12.20
C ASN A 243 70.98 20.22 10.70
N ILE A 244 69.91 20.35 9.93
CA ILE A 244 69.94 20.74 8.53
C ILE A 244 69.20 22.06 8.42
N SER A 245 69.92 23.13 8.05
CA SER A 245 69.37 24.45 7.74
C SER A 245 68.40 25.00 8.82
N GLY A 246 68.73 24.79 10.10
CA GLY A 246 67.97 25.32 11.24
C GLY A 246 66.96 24.37 11.87
N THR A 247 66.87 23.10 11.43
CA THR A 247 66.04 22.10 12.10
C THR A 247 66.76 20.76 12.31
N THR A 248 66.64 20.24 13.53
CA THR A 248 67.01 18.87 13.94
C THR A 248 65.86 17.88 13.75
N THR A 249 64.73 18.33 13.20
CA THR A 249 63.56 17.48 12.96
C THR A 249 63.71 16.70 11.66
N TRP A 250 63.48 15.40 11.72
CA TRP A 250 63.47 14.50 10.57
C TRP A 250 62.20 13.65 10.59
N TYR A 251 61.62 13.41 9.41
CA TYR A 251 60.45 12.57 9.21
C TYR A 251 60.86 11.25 8.55
N LYS A 252 60.42 10.13 9.12
CA LYS A 252 60.52 8.81 8.50
C LYS A 252 59.37 8.64 7.52
N ILE A 253 59.67 8.27 6.28
CA ILE A 253 58.73 8.09 5.18
C ILE A 253 59.02 6.78 4.44
N ASN A 254 58.09 6.33 3.61
CA ASN A 254 58.32 5.31 2.59
C ASN A 254 57.89 5.89 1.24
N HIS A 255 58.78 5.81 0.24
CA HIS A 255 58.51 6.21 -1.14
C HIS A 255 59.18 5.23 -2.10
N ASN A 256 58.41 4.68 -3.05
CA ASN A 256 58.86 3.71 -4.06
C ASN A 256 59.65 2.51 -3.45
N GLY A 257 59.24 2.02 -2.28
CA GLY A 257 59.88 0.92 -1.56
C GLY A 257 61.04 1.34 -0.64
N ALA A 258 61.63 2.53 -0.84
CA ALA A 258 62.66 3.07 0.02
C ALA A 258 62.05 3.64 1.31
N THR A 259 62.30 2.98 2.45
CA THR A 259 61.92 3.48 3.78
C THR A 259 63.10 4.12 4.48
N GLY A 260 62.97 5.38 4.87
CA GLY A 260 64.05 6.13 5.52
C GLY A 260 63.63 7.54 5.93
N TRP A 261 64.59 8.38 6.24
CA TRP A 261 64.43 9.69 6.83
C TRP A 261 64.71 10.81 5.84
N ILE A 262 63.90 11.86 5.89
CA ILE A 262 64.16 13.15 5.24
C ILE A 262 64.12 14.28 6.27
N SER A 263 64.95 15.31 6.09
CA SER A 263 64.94 16.47 6.99
C SER A 263 63.66 17.27 6.81
N ALA A 264 63.08 17.72 7.93
CA ALA A 264 61.92 18.60 7.95
C ALA A 264 62.17 19.94 7.25
N TYR A 265 63.43 20.33 7.00
CA TYR A 265 63.74 21.52 6.21
C TYR A 265 63.19 21.44 4.78
N TYR A 266 63.21 20.25 4.17
CA TYR A 266 62.72 20.02 2.80
C TYR A 266 61.28 19.49 2.76
N ALA A 267 60.53 19.71 3.84
CA ALA A 267 59.15 19.28 3.99
C ALA A 267 58.25 20.45 4.42
N ASP A 268 57.04 20.49 3.89
CA ASP A 268 55.95 21.33 4.36
C ASP A 268 54.86 20.47 4.99
N CYS A 269 54.48 20.82 6.22
CA CYS A 269 53.27 20.29 6.85
C CYS A 269 52.07 20.91 6.11
N SER A 270 51.63 20.24 5.05
CA SER A 270 50.65 20.81 4.12
C SER A 270 49.32 20.08 4.22
N SER A 271 48.24 20.75 3.84
CA SER A 271 46.90 20.14 3.71
C SER A 271 46.80 19.19 2.50
N CYS A 272 47.92 18.60 2.07
CA CYS A 272 47.90 17.35 1.32
C CYS A 272 47.36 16.26 2.25
N GLY A 273 46.06 15.97 2.12
CA GLY A 273 45.55 14.68 2.59
C GLY A 273 46.21 13.53 1.83
N PRO A 274 45.72 12.28 2.02
CA PRO A 274 45.98 11.22 1.05
C PRO A 274 45.70 11.73 -0.38
N PRO A 275 46.45 11.27 -1.39
CA PRO A 275 46.21 11.66 -2.78
C PRO A 275 44.72 11.47 -3.11
N ALA A 276 44.15 12.44 -3.84
CA ALA A 276 42.72 12.48 -4.09
C ALA A 276 42.22 11.13 -4.63
N GLU A 277 41.29 10.50 -3.92
CA GLU A 277 40.78 9.16 -4.23
C GLU A 277 39.95 9.12 -5.53
N CYS A 278 39.63 10.31 -6.05
CA CYS A 278 38.79 10.55 -7.20
C CYS A 278 38.89 12.01 -7.67
N ASN A 279 38.49 12.26 -8.92
CA ASN A 279 38.32 13.60 -9.47
C ASN A 279 36.91 14.13 -9.19
N ALA A 280 36.76 15.42 -8.93
CA ALA A 280 35.46 16.04 -8.66
C ALA A 280 34.44 15.73 -9.77
N GLY A 281 33.22 15.35 -9.38
CA GLY A 281 32.16 14.95 -10.31
C GLY A 281 32.21 13.49 -10.79
N GLN A 282 33.29 12.73 -10.53
CA GLN A 282 33.26 11.28 -10.74
C GLN A 282 32.22 10.61 -9.84
N THR A 283 31.60 9.54 -10.33
CA THR A 283 30.71 8.67 -9.53
C THR A 283 31.26 7.24 -9.51
N LYS A 284 31.06 6.53 -8.40
CA LYS A 284 31.41 5.11 -8.27
C LYS A 284 30.28 4.36 -7.58
N ALA A 285 30.07 3.11 -7.99
CA ALA A 285 29.18 2.19 -7.31
C ALA A 285 29.64 1.94 -5.86
N CYS A 286 28.70 1.81 -4.94
CA CYS A 286 28.97 1.59 -3.53
C CYS A 286 27.83 0.82 -2.87
N TYR A 287 28.14 0.17 -1.76
CA TYR A 287 27.19 -0.60 -0.98
C TYR A 287 27.60 -0.49 0.49
N THR A 288 26.64 -0.23 1.38
CA THR A 288 26.90 -0.07 2.82
C THR A 288 26.36 -1.21 3.68
N GLY A 289 25.72 -2.21 3.07
CA GLY A 289 25.39 -3.49 3.71
C GLY A 289 26.58 -4.46 3.78
N ALA A 290 26.32 -5.68 4.23
CA ALA A 290 27.35 -6.72 4.37
C ALA A 290 27.85 -7.23 3.01
N ALA A 291 29.11 -7.61 2.89
CA ALA A 291 29.69 -7.95 1.58
C ALA A 291 29.03 -9.16 0.90
N ASN A 292 28.47 -10.08 1.69
CA ASN A 292 27.77 -11.29 1.25
C ASN A 292 26.30 -11.06 0.83
N THR A 293 25.74 -9.88 1.08
CA THR A 293 24.34 -9.52 0.73
C THR A 293 24.23 -8.62 -0.51
N ARG A 294 25.37 -8.31 -1.13
CA ARG A 294 25.46 -7.36 -2.25
C ARG A 294 25.02 -8.00 -3.56
N ASN A 295 24.10 -7.34 -4.29
CA ASN A 295 23.52 -7.81 -5.55
C ASN A 295 22.75 -9.14 -5.43
N LYS A 296 22.18 -9.41 -4.26
CA LYS A 296 21.20 -10.46 -4.00
C LYS A 296 19.83 -9.84 -3.75
N GLY A 297 18.77 -10.50 -4.20
CA GLY A 297 17.41 -10.04 -3.96
C GLY A 297 17.14 -8.59 -4.34
N VAL A 298 16.56 -7.85 -3.40
CA VAL A 298 16.31 -6.40 -3.55
C VAL A 298 17.58 -5.56 -3.34
N CYS A 299 18.65 -6.12 -2.76
CA CYS A 299 19.86 -5.38 -2.43
C CYS A 299 20.71 -5.04 -3.65
N LYS A 300 20.99 -3.75 -3.80
CA LYS A 300 21.73 -3.22 -4.95
C LYS A 300 22.65 -2.07 -4.57
N ASP A 301 23.68 -1.91 -5.37
CA ASP A 301 24.62 -0.81 -5.29
C ASP A 301 23.93 0.56 -5.43
N GLY A 302 24.24 1.44 -4.50
CA GLY A 302 24.04 2.88 -4.65
C GLY A 302 25.19 3.53 -5.42
N LYS A 303 25.16 4.86 -5.50
CA LYS A 303 26.22 5.66 -6.10
C LYS A 303 26.77 6.65 -5.08
N ARG A 304 28.09 6.84 -5.06
CA ARG A 304 28.75 7.91 -4.33
C ARG A 304 29.45 8.85 -5.31
N SER A 305 29.27 10.14 -5.09
CA SER A 305 29.84 11.20 -5.92
C SER A 305 31.11 11.76 -5.28
N CYS A 306 32.11 12.07 -6.10
CA CYS A 306 33.36 12.64 -5.64
C CYS A 306 33.26 14.16 -5.48
N ASN A 307 33.56 14.66 -4.28
CA ASN A 307 33.63 16.08 -3.96
C ASN A 307 34.97 16.39 -3.27
N ASN A 308 35.68 17.42 -3.75
CA ASN A 308 36.97 17.86 -3.20
C ASN A 308 38.01 16.73 -3.02
N GLY A 309 38.08 15.80 -3.96
CA GLY A 309 39.06 14.71 -3.96
C GLY A 309 38.73 13.53 -3.04
N LYS A 310 37.51 13.47 -2.48
CA LYS A 310 37.02 12.36 -1.66
C LYS A 310 35.67 11.86 -2.14
N TRP A 311 35.44 10.57 -2.00
CA TRP A 311 34.12 10.00 -2.19
C TRP A 311 33.17 10.47 -1.09
N GLY A 312 31.99 10.98 -1.46
CA GLY A 312 30.90 11.25 -0.53
C GLY A 312 30.29 9.97 0.04
N ALA A 313 29.25 10.14 0.86
CA ALA A 313 28.43 9.03 1.33
C ALA A 313 27.84 8.23 0.15
N CYS A 314 27.56 6.95 0.37
CA CYS A 314 26.77 6.18 -0.58
C CYS A 314 25.32 6.70 -0.57
N GLN A 315 24.74 6.87 -1.75
CA GLN A 315 23.36 7.30 -1.93
C GLN A 315 22.60 6.25 -2.72
N ASN A 316 21.37 5.97 -2.29
CA ASN A 316 20.44 5.06 -2.95
C ASN A 316 20.91 3.60 -3.07
N ASP A 317 21.74 3.13 -2.12
CA ASP A 317 21.95 1.68 -1.95
C ASP A 317 20.74 1.06 -1.23
N THR A 318 20.31 -0.12 -1.69
CA THR A 318 19.30 -0.91 -0.99
C THR A 318 20.01 -1.92 -0.12
N LYS A 319 19.82 -1.79 1.20
CA LYS A 319 20.42 -2.64 2.23
C LYS A 319 19.45 -3.77 2.63
N PRO A 320 19.97 -4.82 3.28
CA PRO A 320 19.16 -5.83 3.95
C PRO A 320 18.12 -5.18 4.87
N SER A 321 16.91 -5.71 4.84
CA SER A 321 15.87 -5.50 5.84
C SER A 321 15.43 -6.85 6.39
N ALA A 322 14.63 -6.87 7.47
CA ALA A 322 13.99 -8.12 7.87
C ALA A 322 13.16 -8.67 6.71
N GLU A 323 13.17 -10.00 6.55
CA GLU A 323 12.36 -10.71 5.57
C GLU A 323 10.86 -10.39 5.72
N LYS A 324 10.14 -10.49 4.60
CA LYS A 324 8.72 -10.18 4.45
C LYS A 324 8.13 -11.13 3.44
N CYS A 325 6.89 -11.56 3.68
CA CYS A 325 6.23 -12.45 2.75
C CYS A 325 5.73 -11.71 1.49
N ASP A 326 6.66 -11.41 0.57
CA ASP A 326 6.44 -10.54 -0.58
C ASP A 326 7.08 -11.02 -1.89
N GLY A 327 7.65 -12.23 -1.87
CA GLY A 327 8.18 -12.95 -3.04
C GLY A 327 9.55 -12.44 -3.47
N LYS A 328 10.28 -11.79 -2.57
CA LYS A 328 11.62 -11.25 -2.82
C LYS A 328 12.49 -11.50 -1.60
N ASP A 329 13.74 -11.84 -1.89
CA ASP A 329 14.88 -11.82 -0.98
C ASP A 329 15.09 -10.38 -0.44
N ASN A 330 14.52 -10.10 0.73
CA ASN A 330 14.44 -8.80 1.46
C ASN A 330 15.63 -8.61 2.40
N ASP A 331 16.16 -9.68 2.99
CA ASP A 331 17.35 -9.68 3.82
C ASP A 331 18.65 -9.89 3.00
N CYS A 332 18.49 -10.33 1.76
CA CYS A 332 19.55 -10.45 0.76
C CYS A 332 20.55 -11.58 1.09
N ASP A 333 20.13 -12.64 1.80
CA ASP A 333 20.92 -13.85 2.01
C ASP A 333 21.02 -14.73 0.74
N GLY A 334 20.06 -14.60 -0.18
CA GLY A 334 19.96 -15.36 -1.44
C GLY A 334 18.82 -16.37 -1.50
N SER A 335 18.07 -16.53 -0.41
CA SER A 335 16.80 -17.25 -0.28
C SER A 335 15.64 -16.29 -0.53
N VAL A 336 14.41 -16.79 -0.70
CA VAL A 336 13.21 -15.94 -0.87
C VAL A 336 12.17 -16.37 0.16
N ASP A 337 11.68 -15.41 0.94
CA ASP A 337 10.69 -15.60 2.02
C ASP A 337 11.07 -16.71 3.05
N GLU A 338 12.35 -16.87 3.40
CA GLU A 338 12.80 -17.93 4.30
C GLU A 338 12.45 -17.68 5.78
N GLY A 339 12.41 -18.74 6.59
CA GLY A 339 12.06 -18.64 8.00
C GLY A 339 10.59 -18.29 8.29
N ASN A 340 9.72 -18.26 7.26
CA ASN A 340 8.29 -17.99 7.33
C ASN A 340 7.96 -16.55 7.83
N PRO A 341 8.30 -15.52 7.05
CA PRO A 341 8.15 -14.12 7.47
C PRO A 341 6.68 -13.67 7.49
N ASP A 342 6.39 -12.66 8.31
CA ASP A 342 5.04 -12.10 8.56
C ASP A 342 3.97 -13.14 9.02
N ALA A 343 4.39 -14.36 9.34
CA ALA A 343 3.57 -15.52 9.69
C ALA A 343 3.25 -15.62 11.19
N GLY A 344 2.57 -16.69 11.62
CA GLY A 344 2.33 -17.02 13.03
C GLY A 344 1.20 -16.26 13.72
N GLY A 345 0.69 -15.18 13.11
CA GLY A 345 -0.54 -14.54 13.56
C GLY A 345 -1.78 -15.39 13.23
N SER A 346 -2.81 -15.34 14.08
CA SER A 346 -4.09 -15.97 13.78
C SER A 346 -4.77 -15.33 12.56
N CYS A 347 -5.54 -16.13 11.84
CA CYS A 347 -6.35 -15.74 10.70
C CYS A 347 -7.59 -16.63 10.60
N THR A 348 -8.50 -16.29 9.70
CA THR A 348 -9.63 -17.14 9.35
C THR A 348 -9.57 -17.58 7.91
N THR A 349 -9.74 -18.87 7.65
CA THR A 349 -9.79 -19.48 6.31
C THR A 349 -11.07 -19.16 5.54
N GLY A 350 -12.12 -18.71 6.24
CA GLY A 350 -13.43 -18.39 5.67
C GLY A 350 -14.44 -19.55 5.71
N THR A 351 -13.97 -20.76 6.01
CA THR A 351 -14.80 -21.85 6.54
C THR A 351 -15.40 -21.45 7.89
N GLY A 352 -16.62 -21.93 8.18
CA GLY A 352 -17.30 -21.68 9.44
C GLY A 352 -16.69 -22.45 10.62
N GLY A 353 -17.19 -22.18 11.83
CA GLY A 353 -16.90 -23.02 13.00
C GLY A 353 -15.42 -23.09 13.42
N PRO A 354 -14.99 -24.19 14.08
CA PRO A 354 -13.60 -24.39 14.51
C PRO A 354 -12.65 -24.55 13.32
N CYS A 355 -13.14 -25.12 12.21
CA CYS A 355 -12.46 -25.22 10.92
C CYS A 355 -12.08 -23.88 10.32
N GLY A 356 -12.71 -22.79 10.77
CA GLY A 356 -12.39 -21.43 10.37
C GLY A 356 -11.09 -20.89 10.95
N GLN A 357 -10.56 -21.43 12.06
CA GLN A 357 -9.34 -20.90 12.68
C GLN A 357 -8.07 -21.44 12.02
N GLY A 358 -7.26 -20.53 11.51
CA GLY A 358 -5.95 -20.83 10.95
C GLY A 358 -4.81 -19.98 11.50
N THR A 359 -3.61 -20.37 11.12
CA THR A 359 -2.37 -19.61 11.33
C THR A 359 -1.88 -19.09 9.99
N LYS A 360 -1.42 -17.84 9.97
CA LYS A 360 -0.78 -17.23 8.79
C LYS A 360 0.50 -17.98 8.47
N GLN A 361 0.66 -18.39 7.23
CA GLN A 361 1.85 -19.03 6.66
C GLN A 361 2.28 -18.26 5.42
N CYS A 362 3.58 -18.10 5.20
CA CYS A 362 4.11 -17.55 3.97
C CYS A 362 4.29 -18.66 2.93
N LYS A 363 3.55 -18.58 1.82
CA LYS A 363 3.68 -19.52 0.69
C LYS A 363 3.71 -18.75 -0.64
N GLY A 364 4.88 -18.77 -1.28
CA GLY A 364 5.10 -18.17 -2.60
C GLY A 364 4.90 -16.65 -2.62
N GLY A 365 5.53 -15.93 -1.68
CA GLY A 365 5.42 -14.47 -1.57
C GLY A 365 4.05 -13.93 -1.17
N LYS A 366 3.22 -14.75 -0.51
CA LYS A 366 1.89 -14.37 -0.03
C LYS A 366 1.59 -15.01 1.32
N ILE A 367 1.02 -14.20 2.22
CA ILE A 367 0.42 -14.71 3.45
C ILE A 367 -0.87 -15.46 3.10
N VAL A 368 -0.83 -16.77 3.31
CA VAL A 368 -1.94 -17.72 3.21
C VAL A 368 -2.43 -18.02 4.63
N CYS A 369 -3.72 -18.28 4.81
CA CYS A 369 -4.24 -18.81 6.06
C CYS A 369 -4.33 -20.33 5.95
N GLU A 370 -3.68 -21.07 6.85
CA GLU A 370 -3.78 -22.53 6.93
C GLU A 370 -4.50 -22.93 8.20
N ALA A 371 -5.54 -23.77 8.07
CA ALA A 371 -6.35 -24.24 9.19
C ALA A 371 -5.48 -24.93 10.24
N ASN A 372 -5.77 -24.67 11.52
CA ASN A 372 -4.98 -25.17 12.63
C ASN A 372 -5.22 -26.65 12.95
N GLN A 373 -6.27 -27.26 12.42
CA GLN A 373 -6.66 -28.65 12.61
C GLN A 373 -7.05 -29.25 11.25
N PRO A 374 -6.57 -30.45 10.87
CA PRO A 374 -7.42 -31.36 10.10
C PRO A 374 -8.60 -31.73 11.02
N GLY A 375 -9.83 -31.75 10.49
CA GLY A 375 -11.01 -31.82 11.34
C GLY A 375 -11.12 -33.08 12.19
N GLY A 376 -11.95 -32.99 13.22
CA GLY A 376 -12.20 -34.04 14.18
C GLY A 376 -13.16 -35.11 13.67
N THR A 377 -13.71 -35.88 14.60
CA THR A 377 -14.93 -36.65 14.36
C THR A 377 -16.13 -35.71 14.51
N GLU A 378 -17.10 -35.81 13.61
CA GLU A 378 -18.32 -35.01 13.64
C GLU A 378 -19.13 -35.24 14.93
N LEU A 379 -19.70 -34.17 15.47
CA LEU A 379 -20.60 -34.18 16.63
C LEU A 379 -21.95 -33.61 16.18
N CYS A 380 -23.03 -34.03 16.85
CA CYS A 380 -24.35 -33.49 16.59
C CYS A 380 -24.51 -32.17 17.34
N ASP A 381 -23.95 -31.09 16.81
CA ASP A 381 -23.92 -29.76 17.42
C ASP A 381 -24.16 -28.57 16.45
N ASN A 382 -24.55 -28.86 15.19
CA ASN A 382 -24.80 -27.88 14.13
C ASN A 382 -23.53 -27.11 13.69
N VAL A 383 -22.37 -27.77 13.79
CA VAL A 383 -21.08 -27.22 13.39
C VAL A 383 -20.28 -28.29 12.67
N ASP A 384 -19.87 -27.99 11.43
CA ASP A 384 -18.82 -28.75 10.71
C ASP A 384 -17.57 -28.90 11.62
N ASN A 385 -17.37 -30.08 12.20
CA ASN A 385 -16.23 -30.39 13.06
C ASN A 385 -15.14 -31.13 12.29
N ASN A 386 -15.52 -31.92 11.27
CA ASN A 386 -14.63 -32.74 10.44
C ASN A 386 -13.95 -31.95 9.29
N CYS A 387 -14.42 -30.74 9.03
CA CYS A 387 -13.97 -29.78 8.01
C CYS A 387 -14.14 -30.24 6.54
N ASP A 388 -15.11 -31.10 6.24
CA ASP A 388 -15.41 -31.58 4.89
C ASP A 388 -16.41 -30.71 4.11
N GLY A 389 -17.10 -29.80 4.81
CA GLY A 389 -18.05 -28.85 4.23
C GLY A 389 -19.52 -29.27 4.32
N GLN A 390 -19.82 -30.41 4.93
CA GLN A 390 -21.15 -30.76 5.43
C GLN A 390 -21.27 -30.42 6.93
N ILE A 391 -22.46 -30.61 7.50
CA ILE A 391 -22.76 -30.32 8.90
C ILE A 391 -23.54 -31.51 9.47
N ASP A 392 -23.06 -32.10 10.56
CA ASP A 392 -23.64 -33.25 11.27
C ASP A 392 -23.82 -34.53 10.41
N GLU A 393 -23.05 -34.72 9.33
CA GLU A 393 -23.27 -35.83 8.38
C GLU A 393 -22.92 -37.22 8.93
N GLY A 394 -23.63 -38.24 8.47
CA GLY A 394 -23.39 -39.65 8.84
C GLY A 394 -23.67 -40.01 10.32
N LEU A 395 -24.08 -39.04 11.15
CA LEU A 395 -24.29 -39.24 12.57
C LEU A 395 -25.59 -40.00 12.87
N SER A 396 -25.42 -41.16 13.51
CA SER A 396 -26.50 -42.02 13.98
C SER A 396 -26.21 -42.56 15.38
N ARG A 397 -27.27 -42.85 16.15
CA ARG A 397 -27.17 -43.47 17.48
C ARG A 397 -28.38 -44.36 17.77
N ASP A 398 -28.18 -45.37 18.62
CA ASP A 398 -29.26 -46.20 19.15
C ASP A 398 -30.21 -45.37 20.04
N CYS A 399 -31.48 -45.73 20.03
CA CYS A 399 -32.53 -45.08 20.82
C CYS A 399 -33.63 -46.06 21.21
N TYR A 400 -34.38 -45.71 22.26
CA TYR A 400 -35.64 -46.35 22.61
C TYR A 400 -36.46 -45.40 23.47
N THR A 401 -37.71 -45.13 23.09
CA THR A 401 -38.60 -44.20 23.83
C THR A 401 -39.65 -44.91 24.68
N GLY A 402 -39.69 -46.24 24.65
CA GLY A 402 -40.52 -47.07 25.53
C GLY A 402 -39.95 -47.22 26.96
N PRO A 403 -40.66 -47.92 27.86
CA PRO A 403 -40.18 -48.24 29.20
C PRO A 403 -38.82 -48.97 29.16
N PRO A 404 -37.78 -48.54 29.90
CA PRO A 404 -36.43 -49.10 29.75
C PRO A 404 -36.30 -50.62 29.93
N ASN A 405 -37.25 -51.25 30.62
CA ASN A 405 -37.30 -52.69 30.89
C ASN A 405 -37.98 -53.52 29.79
N THR A 406 -38.56 -52.92 28.74
CA THR A 406 -39.22 -53.64 27.63
C THR A 406 -38.36 -53.69 26.36
N ASN A 407 -37.22 -53.00 26.32
CA ASN A 407 -36.35 -52.97 25.14
C ASN A 407 -35.66 -54.33 24.91
N GLY A 408 -35.91 -54.96 23.76
CA GLY A 408 -35.37 -56.28 23.42
C GLY A 408 -36.14 -57.46 24.04
N ILE A 409 -37.33 -57.21 24.60
CA ILE A 409 -38.27 -58.24 25.04
C ILE A 409 -39.35 -58.38 23.99
N GLY A 410 -39.64 -59.62 23.59
CA GLY A 410 -40.71 -59.91 22.63
C GLY A 410 -40.52 -59.25 21.27
N SER A 411 -41.56 -58.56 20.81
CA SER A 411 -41.55 -57.74 19.59
C SER A 411 -40.83 -56.40 19.77
N CYS A 412 -40.65 -55.93 21.01
CA CYS A 412 -40.09 -54.62 21.30
C CYS A 412 -38.58 -54.53 21.02
N LYS A 413 -38.19 -53.46 20.33
CA LYS A 413 -36.80 -53.19 19.98
C LYS A 413 -36.49 -51.70 19.94
N GLY A 414 -35.23 -51.38 20.21
CA GLY A 414 -34.63 -50.09 19.92
C GLY A 414 -34.72 -49.73 18.44
N GLY A 415 -34.73 -48.43 18.17
CA GLY A 415 -34.56 -47.86 16.84
C GLY A 415 -33.23 -47.13 16.71
N THR A 416 -33.11 -46.32 15.66
CA THR A 416 -31.97 -45.44 15.42
C THR A 416 -32.44 -44.00 15.24
N GLN A 417 -31.76 -43.05 15.89
CA GLN A 417 -31.88 -41.61 15.61
C GLN A 417 -30.73 -41.19 14.70
N THR A 418 -31.03 -40.36 13.69
CA THR A 418 -30.05 -39.59 12.93
C THR A 418 -29.99 -38.15 13.44
N CYS A 419 -28.81 -37.52 13.36
CA CYS A 419 -28.70 -36.07 13.60
C CYS A 419 -29.05 -35.30 12.32
N ASN A 420 -29.65 -34.12 12.48
CA ASN A 420 -29.70 -33.08 11.45
C ASN A 420 -29.59 -31.70 12.14
N ALA A 421 -28.64 -30.86 11.74
CA ALA A 421 -28.48 -29.48 12.23
C ALA A 421 -28.47 -29.35 13.77
N GLY A 422 -27.72 -30.22 14.45
CA GLY A 422 -27.58 -30.28 15.91
C GLY A 422 -28.74 -30.91 16.68
N GLU A 423 -29.78 -31.39 15.99
CA GLU A 423 -30.93 -32.06 16.63
C GLU A 423 -31.01 -33.54 16.23
N TRP A 424 -31.21 -34.41 17.22
CA TRP A 424 -31.48 -35.83 16.99
C TRP A 424 -32.95 -36.04 16.66
N GLY A 425 -33.23 -36.64 15.50
CA GLY A 425 -34.59 -36.87 14.98
C GLY A 425 -35.42 -37.90 15.77
N SER A 426 -36.52 -38.37 15.17
CA SER A 426 -37.33 -39.45 15.75
C SER A 426 -36.57 -40.76 15.87
N CYS A 427 -36.97 -41.60 16.83
CA CYS A 427 -36.39 -42.93 17.01
C CYS A 427 -36.97 -43.91 15.97
N ASN A 428 -36.35 -43.97 14.79
CA ASN A 428 -36.91 -44.70 13.65
C ASN A 428 -36.66 -46.21 13.80
N GLY A 429 -37.68 -47.01 13.51
CA GLY A 429 -37.62 -48.48 13.63
C GLY A 429 -37.81 -49.04 15.03
N GLU A 430 -38.05 -48.19 16.05
CA GLU A 430 -38.42 -48.67 17.38
C GLU A 430 -39.78 -49.40 17.36
N VAL A 431 -39.90 -50.46 18.14
CA VAL A 431 -41.19 -51.10 18.43
C VAL A 431 -41.45 -50.96 19.92
N LYS A 432 -42.56 -50.30 20.26
CA LYS A 432 -42.97 -50.00 21.63
C LYS A 432 -44.06 -50.97 22.09
N PRO A 433 -44.18 -51.20 23.41
CA PRO A 433 -45.25 -52.00 23.98
C PRO A 433 -46.61 -51.55 23.46
N THR A 434 -47.41 -52.51 22.98
CA THR A 434 -48.85 -52.31 22.84
C THR A 434 -49.51 -52.35 24.23
N ASN A 435 -50.80 -52.03 24.29
CA ASN A 435 -51.54 -52.12 25.56
C ASN A 435 -52.08 -53.53 25.85
N GLN A 436 -52.09 -54.44 24.86
CA GLN A 436 -52.69 -55.79 24.90
C GLN A 436 -52.12 -56.68 23.76
N GLU A 437 -52.03 -57.99 23.98
CA GLU A 437 -51.55 -58.99 23.00
C GLU A 437 -52.41 -59.12 21.73
N LEU A 438 -51.76 -59.39 20.58
CA LEU A 438 -52.43 -59.74 19.32
C LEU A 438 -52.51 -61.26 19.14
N CYS A 439 -53.43 -61.86 19.87
CA CYS A 439 -53.64 -63.29 20.01
C CYS A 439 -53.42 -64.19 18.78
N ASN A 440 -52.65 -65.26 19.01
CA ASN A 440 -52.24 -66.34 18.12
C ASN A 440 -51.17 -65.94 17.08
N ASN A 441 -50.39 -64.88 17.33
CA ASN A 441 -49.26 -64.50 16.48
C ASN A 441 -47.92 -65.10 16.94
N GLN A 442 -47.85 -65.73 18.12
CA GLN A 442 -46.62 -66.25 18.76
C GLN A 442 -45.55 -65.17 19.02
N LEU A 443 -45.97 -63.92 19.16
CA LEU A 443 -45.16 -62.80 19.59
C LEU A 443 -45.60 -62.33 20.99
N ASP A 444 -44.77 -61.48 21.57
CA ASP A 444 -45.01 -60.79 22.83
C ASP A 444 -45.12 -59.30 22.44
N ASP A 445 -46.36 -58.81 22.29
CA ASP A 445 -46.68 -57.50 21.71
C ASP A 445 -46.68 -56.37 22.75
N ASN A 446 -47.01 -56.69 24.00
CA ASN A 446 -46.92 -55.79 25.15
C ASN A 446 -45.55 -55.81 25.84
N CYS A 447 -44.70 -56.76 25.48
CA CYS A 447 -43.29 -56.85 25.86
C CYS A 447 -43.06 -57.05 27.37
N ASP A 448 -43.97 -57.79 28.04
CA ASP A 448 -43.83 -58.17 29.46
C ASP A 448 -43.02 -59.46 29.69
N GLY A 449 -42.70 -60.19 28.62
CA GLY A 449 -41.93 -61.43 28.63
C GLY A 449 -42.78 -62.70 28.53
N ASN A 450 -44.09 -62.60 28.37
CA ASN A 450 -45.00 -63.70 28.04
C ASN A 450 -45.47 -63.60 26.58
N VAL A 451 -45.89 -64.72 25.99
CA VAL A 451 -46.37 -64.79 24.60
C VAL A 451 -47.83 -65.20 24.62
N ASP A 452 -48.69 -64.47 23.90
CA ASP A 452 -50.11 -64.77 23.72
C ASP A 452 -50.94 -64.90 25.03
N GLU A 453 -50.57 -64.20 26.12
CA GLU A 453 -51.35 -64.24 27.37
C GLU A 453 -52.64 -63.38 27.32
N GLY A 454 -53.63 -63.74 28.13
CA GLY A 454 -54.97 -63.13 28.09
C GLY A 454 -55.85 -63.54 26.91
N CYS A 455 -55.31 -64.31 25.96
CA CYS A 455 -55.99 -64.74 24.75
C CYS A 455 -56.95 -65.91 24.94
N ASN A 456 -58.14 -65.83 24.34
CA ASN A 456 -59.18 -66.85 24.45
C ASN A 456 -58.99 -67.94 23.39
N THR A 457 -58.49 -69.11 23.80
CA THR A 457 -57.98 -70.19 22.93
C THR A 457 -59.05 -71.05 22.26
N SER A 458 -60.08 -70.43 21.68
CA SER A 458 -61.10 -71.08 20.86
C SER A 458 -61.23 -70.34 19.54
N GLY A 459 -61.14 -71.05 18.41
CA GLY A 459 -61.20 -70.48 17.05
C GLY A 459 -62.56 -69.91 16.61
N SER A 460 -63.34 -69.39 17.55
CA SER A 460 -64.59 -68.66 17.35
C SER A 460 -64.33 -67.20 17.70
N CYS A 461 -64.54 -66.31 16.74
CA CYS A 461 -64.45 -64.86 16.95
C CYS A 461 -65.78 -64.28 17.43
N THR A 462 -65.72 -63.13 18.11
CA THR A 462 -66.91 -62.33 18.49
C THR A 462 -67.28 -61.40 17.34
N ALA A 463 -68.57 -61.30 17.01
CA ALA A 463 -69.04 -60.44 15.93
C ALA A 463 -68.58 -58.97 16.11
N GLY A 464 -67.83 -58.44 15.13
CA GLY A 464 -67.21 -57.12 15.18
C GLY A 464 -65.73 -57.10 15.59
N GLU A 465 -65.15 -58.21 16.07
CA GLU A 465 -63.69 -58.34 16.17
C GLU A 465 -63.03 -58.25 14.79
N THR A 466 -61.82 -57.71 14.74
CA THR A 466 -60.99 -57.63 13.53
C THR A 466 -59.63 -58.30 13.79
N ARG A 467 -59.07 -58.95 12.77
CA ARG A 467 -57.70 -59.46 12.79
C ARG A 467 -56.95 -59.11 11.51
N PRO A 468 -55.61 -58.93 11.55
CA PRO A 468 -54.81 -58.80 10.35
C PRO A 468 -54.86 -60.07 9.51
N CYS A 469 -54.77 -59.91 8.19
CA CYS A 469 -54.78 -61.00 7.24
C CYS A 469 -53.93 -60.65 6.01
N TYR A 470 -53.35 -61.67 5.40
CA TYR A 470 -52.63 -61.51 4.14
C TYR A 470 -52.69 -62.83 3.38
N THR A 471 -53.15 -62.80 2.13
CA THR A 471 -53.26 -63.99 1.27
C THR A 471 -52.22 -64.03 0.16
N GLY A 472 -51.19 -63.18 0.24
CA GLY A 472 -50.07 -63.18 -0.69
C GLY A 472 -49.01 -64.23 -0.36
N PRO A 473 -47.99 -64.40 -1.22
CA PRO A 473 -46.84 -65.25 -0.97
C PRO A 473 -46.09 -64.89 0.32
N ALA A 474 -45.55 -65.90 1.00
CA ALA A 474 -44.71 -65.68 2.18
C ALA A 474 -43.46 -64.85 1.81
N GLY A 475 -43.21 -63.77 2.54
CA GLY A 475 -42.10 -62.83 2.31
C GLY A 475 -42.49 -61.51 1.65
N THR A 476 -43.68 -61.40 1.03
CA THR A 476 -44.13 -60.18 0.33
C THR A 476 -44.96 -59.23 1.20
N GLN A 477 -45.30 -59.62 2.43
CA GLN A 477 -46.14 -58.83 3.35
C GLN A 477 -45.37 -57.65 3.96
N GLY A 478 -45.79 -56.41 3.67
CA GLY A 478 -45.11 -55.21 4.14
C GLY A 478 -43.88 -54.82 3.33
N VAL A 479 -43.70 -55.46 2.17
CA VAL A 479 -42.66 -55.14 1.16
C VAL A 479 -43.33 -54.33 0.05
N GLY A 480 -42.71 -53.23 -0.35
CA GLY A 480 -43.27 -52.33 -1.35
C GLY A 480 -44.67 -51.80 -1.05
N THR A 481 -45.56 -51.86 -2.05
CA THR A 481 -46.97 -51.48 -1.92
C THR A 481 -47.81 -52.52 -1.15
N CYS A 482 -47.30 -53.74 -0.99
CA CYS A 482 -48.04 -54.85 -0.39
C CYS A 482 -48.28 -54.65 1.10
N LYS A 483 -49.55 -54.65 1.48
CA LYS A 483 -49.99 -54.51 2.87
C LYS A 483 -51.01 -55.57 3.25
N GLN A 484 -50.95 -55.97 4.52
CA GLN A 484 -51.97 -56.79 5.15
C GLN A 484 -53.32 -56.07 5.17
N GLY A 485 -54.39 -56.83 4.98
CA GLY A 485 -55.76 -56.38 5.14
C GLY A 485 -56.30 -56.67 6.54
N LEU A 486 -57.62 -56.55 6.68
CA LEU A 486 -58.36 -56.97 7.87
C LEU A 486 -59.46 -57.97 7.50
N GLU A 487 -59.56 -59.04 8.28
CA GLU A 487 -60.78 -59.84 8.36
C GLU A 487 -61.64 -59.31 9.50
N THR A 488 -62.94 -59.13 9.25
CA THR A 488 -63.92 -58.78 10.28
C THR A 488 -64.74 -60.00 10.62
N CYS A 489 -64.91 -60.29 11.90
CA CYS A 489 -65.76 -61.39 12.34
C CYS A 489 -67.24 -61.08 12.09
N GLN A 490 -67.91 -61.94 11.31
CA GLN A 490 -69.34 -61.90 11.07
C GLN A 490 -69.94 -63.27 11.39
N ASN A 491 -70.88 -63.33 12.33
CA ASN A 491 -71.55 -64.58 12.75
C ASN A 491 -70.57 -65.71 13.10
N ASN A 492 -69.63 -65.43 14.01
CA ASN A 492 -68.57 -66.34 14.49
C ASN A 492 -67.65 -66.90 13.38
N THR A 493 -67.65 -66.27 12.20
CA THR A 493 -66.81 -66.64 11.05
C THR A 493 -66.05 -65.41 10.58
N TRP A 494 -64.77 -65.56 10.26
CA TRP A 494 -63.99 -64.45 9.70
C TRP A 494 -64.43 -64.17 8.25
N SER A 495 -64.53 -62.89 7.89
CA SER A 495 -64.75 -62.48 6.50
C SER A 495 -63.58 -62.88 5.60
N ALA A 496 -63.73 -62.72 4.28
CA ALA A 496 -62.55 -62.64 3.41
C ALA A 496 -61.68 -61.43 3.82
N CYS A 497 -60.39 -61.51 3.51
CA CYS A 497 -59.41 -60.46 3.82
C CYS A 497 -59.68 -59.18 3.01
N GLN A 498 -60.08 -58.10 3.67
CA GLN A 498 -60.43 -56.82 3.04
C GLN A 498 -59.27 -55.82 3.08
N ASN A 499 -59.13 -55.00 2.04
CA ASN A 499 -58.14 -53.93 1.92
C ASN A 499 -56.66 -54.35 1.94
N GLN A 500 -56.36 -55.64 1.79
CA GLN A 500 -55.00 -56.10 1.48
C GLN A 500 -54.57 -55.63 0.08
N VAL A 501 -53.26 -55.41 -0.10
CA VAL A 501 -52.63 -55.23 -1.41
C VAL A 501 -51.70 -56.41 -1.63
N LEU A 502 -51.95 -57.17 -2.69
CA LEU A 502 -51.21 -58.36 -3.08
C LEU A 502 -50.18 -57.99 -4.16
N PRO A 503 -49.10 -58.79 -4.33
CA PRO A 503 -48.11 -58.57 -5.37
C PRO A 503 -48.74 -58.40 -6.75
N ALA A 504 -48.35 -57.35 -7.46
CA ALA A 504 -48.58 -57.26 -8.88
C ALA A 504 -47.86 -58.40 -9.62
N SER A 505 -48.36 -58.79 -10.79
CA SER A 505 -47.70 -59.83 -11.59
C SER A 505 -46.43 -59.35 -12.31
N GLN A 506 -46.26 -58.03 -12.43
CA GLN A 506 -45.15 -57.31 -13.05
C GLN A 506 -45.08 -55.89 -12.46
N GLU A 507 -43.91 -55.25 -12.59
CA GLU A 507 -43.62 -53.91 -12.07
C GLU A 507 -44.18 -52.77 -12.95
N LEU A 508 -44.59 -51.63 -12.35
CA LEU A 508 -45.02 -50.43 -13.07
C LEU A 508 -43.90 -49.38 -13.15
N CYS A 509 -42.93 -49.65 -14.03
CA CYS A 509 -41.74 -48.85 -14.26
C CYS A 509 -41.97 -47.31 -14.30
N GLY A 510 -41.34 -46.59 -13.38
CA GLY A 510 -41.30 -45.13 -13.32
C GLY A 510 -42.13 -44.51 -12.19
N ASN A 511 -42.80 -45.31 -11.36
CA ASN A 511 -43.61 -44.81 -10.24
C ASN A 511 -42.83 -44.71 -8.90
N ALA A 512 -41.58 -45.21 -8.84
CA ALA A 512 -40.75 -45.31 -7.64
C ALA A 512 -41.42 -46.08 -6.48
N GLN A 513 -42.23 -47.09 -6.81
CA GLN A 513 -42.85 -48.03 -5.88
C GLN A 513 -42.43 -49.45 -6.26
N ASP A 514 -42.45 -50.33 -5.26
CA ASP A 514 -42.22 -51.78 -5.42
C ASP A 514 -43.60 -52.44 -5.53
N ASP A 515 -44.06 -52.69 -6.75
CA ASP A 515 -45.43 -53.14 -7.04
C ASP A 515 -45.57 -54.66 -6.97
N ASN A 516 -44.52 -55.39 -7.37
CA ASN A 516 -44.47 -56.84 -7.29
C ASN A 516 -43.98 -57.37 -5.92
N CYS A 517 -43.56 -56.47 -5.03
CA CYS A 517 -43.25 -56.72 -3.63
C CYS A 517 -42.09 -57.72 -3.41
N ASP A 518 -41.11 -57.75 -4.32
CA ASP A 518 -39.90 -58.59 -4.19
C ASP A 518 -38.77 -57.91 -3.40
N GLY A 519 -38.91 -56.62 -3.09
CA GLY A 519 -37.95 -55.82 -2.33
C GLY A 519 -37.00 -54.99 -3.19
N GLN A 520 -37.21 -54.96 -4.50
CA GLN A 520 -36.60 -54.01 -5.43
C GLN A 520 -37.65 -52.99 -5.91
N THR A 521 -37.22 -51.94 -6.58
CA THR A 521 -38.12 -50.88 -7.07
C THR A 521 -37.75 -50.60 -8.51
N ASP A 522 -38.73 -50.58 -9.41
CA ASP A 522 -38.55 -50.34 -10.84
C ASP A 522 -37.56 -51.33 -11.52
N GLU A 523 -37.50 -52.59 -11.07
CA GLU A 523 -36.62 -53.61 -11.66
C GLU A 523 -37.27 -54.42 -12.80
N ASN A 524 -36.45 -55.18 -13.53
CA ASN A 524 -36.85 -55.91 -14.76
C ASN A 524 -37.42 -55.05 -15.92
N CYS A 525 -37.48 -53.73 -15.76
CA CYS A 525 -37.84 -52.75 -16.79
C CYS A 525 -36.89 -52.85 -18.00
N SER A 526 -37.38 -53.47 -19.07
CA SER A 526 -36.61 -53.67 -20.30
C SER A 526 -36.52 -52.35 -21.08
N GLY A 527 -35.29 -51.89 -21.36
CA GLY A 527 -34.98 -50.54 -21.88
C GLY A 527 -35.46 -50.16 -23.29
N SER A 528 -36.56 -50.73 -23.76
CA SER A 528 -37.38 -50.24 -24.88
C SER A 528 -38.79 -49.82 -24.47
N ASP A 529 -39.19 -50.10 -23.22
CA ASP A 529 -40.50 -49.84 -22.63
C ASP A 529 -40.34 -48.91 -21.42
N THR A 530 -39.74 -47.73 -21.64
CA THR A 530 -39.64 -46.66 -20.65
C THR A 530 -40.75 -45.65 -20.88
N CYS A 531 -41.47 -45.27 -19.82
CA CYS A 531 -42.24 -44.03 -19.86
C CYS A 531 -41.23 -42.87 -19.78
N VAL A 532 -41.10 -42.10 -20.85
CA VAL A 532 -40.22 -40.92 -20.89
C VAL A 532 -41.09 -39.70 -20.57
N ASP A 533 -40.69 -38.95 -19.55
CA ASP A 533 -41.23 -37.66 -19.14
C ASP A 533 -40.10 -36.62 -19.28
N ASN A 534 -40.07 -35.94 -20.43
CA ASN A 534 -38.98 -35.05 -20.85
C ASN A 534 -39.18 -33.62 -20.34
N ASP A 535 -40.43 -33.16 -20.22
CA ASP A 535 -40.77 -31.81 -19.75
C ASP A 535 -41.11 -31.72 -18.26
N LYS A 536 -41.30 -32.87 -17.60
CA LYS A 536 -41.36 -33.09 -16.15
C LYS A 536 -42.68 -32.67 -15.51
N ASP A 537 -43.79 -32.90 -16.21
CA ASP A 537 -45.14 -32.65 -15.68
C ASP A 537 -45.80 -33.87 -15.01
N GLY A 538 -45.18 -35.04 -15.11
CA GLY A 538 -45.64 -36.30 -14.51
C GLY A 538 -46.41 -37.22 -15.45
N TYR A 539 -46.50 -36.87 -16.74
CA TYR A 539 -47.03 -37.72 -17.81
C TYR A 539 -45.89 -38.00 -18.80
N GLY A 540 -46.05 -38.99 -19.68
CA GLY A 540 -44.97 -39.34 -20.61
C GLY A 540 -45.38 -40.14 -21.84
N VAL A 541 -44.46 -40.24 -22.79
CA VAL A 541 -44.63 -41.00 -24.04
C VAL A 541 -43.87 -42.33 -23.98
N GLY A 542 -44.62 -43.41 -24.15
CA GLY A 542 -44.12 -44.79 -24.20
C GLY A 542 -45.26 -45.80 -24.03
N ASN A 543 -45.02 -47.07 -24.36
CA ASN A 543 -46.01 -48.15 -24.14
C ASN A 543 -46.28 -48.43 -22.65
N SER A 544 -45.37 -48.02 -21.77
CA SER A 544 -45.42 -48.26 -20.32
C SER A 544 -46.16 -47.18 -19.54
N CYS A 545 -46.58 -46.08 -20.18
CA CYS A 545 -47.27 -44.96 -19.54
C CYS A 545 -48.76 -45.28 -19.26
N ILE A 546 -49.05 -46.44 -18.69
CA ILE A 546 -50.42 -46.95 -18.48
C ILE A 546 -51.13 -46.06 -17.45
N GLY A 547 -52.00 -45.17 -17.93
CA GLY A 547 -52.70 -44.16 -17.12
C GLY A 547 -51.99 -42.81 -17.02
N LEU A 548 -50.79 -42.69 -17.59
CA LEU A 548 -49.96 -41.46 -17.65
C LEU A 548 -49.59 -41.09 -19.10
N GLN A 549 -50.39 -41.53 -20.07
CA GLN A 549 -50.09 -41.43 -21.50
C GLN A 549 -50.18 -39.99 -22.00
N ASP A 550 -49.03 -39.36 -22.21
CA ASP A 550 -48.91 -38.04 -22.81
C ASP A 550 -49.06 -38.12 -24.36
N CYS A 551 -49.59 -37.04 -24.95
CA CYS A 551 -49.68 -36.84 -26.40
C CYS A 551 -48.58 -35.92 -26.97
N ASN A 552 -47.84 -35.17 -26.14
CA ASN A 552 -46.61 -34.47 -26.50
C ASN A 552 -45.68 -34.20 -25.30
N ASP A 553 -44.75 -35.14 -25.07
CA ASP A 553 -43.62 -35.19 -24.12
C ASP A 553 -42.57 -34.06 -24.24
N ASN A 554 -42.97 -32.87 -24.68
CA ASN A 554 -42.14 -31.66 -24.78
C ASN A 554 -42.96 -30.36 -24.57
N ASP A 555 -44.25 -30.45 -24.23
CA ASP A 555 -45.12 -29.31 -23.86
C ASP A 555 -45.94 -29.70 -22.62
N PRO A 556 -45.56 -29.23 -21.40
CA PRO A 556 -46.18 -29.62 -20.12
C PRO A 556 -47.60 -29.04 -19.93
N ASN A 557 -48.24 -28.70 -21.05
CA ASN A 557 -49.59 -28.18 -21.22
C ASN A 557 -50.49 -29.11 -22.03
N MET A 558 -50.01 -30.28 -22.48
CA MET A 558 -50.80 -31.23 -23.28
C MET A 558 -50.71 -32.65 -22.70
N HIS A 559 -51.52 -32.95 -21.67
CA HIS A 559 -51.50 -34.26 -20.99
C HIS A 559 -52.89 -34.63 -20.43
N PRO A 560 -53.17 -35.92 -20.13
CA PRO A 560 -54.51 -36.45 -19.78
C PRO A 560 -55.35 -35.78 -18.69
N ASN A 561 -54.81 -34.82 -17.93
CA ASN A 561 -55.51 -34.12 -16.84
C ASN A 561 -55.46 -32.59 -16.98
N LYS A 562 -55.16 -32.06 -18.17
CA LYS A 562 -55.35 -30.64 -18.48
C LYS A 562 -56.82 -30.32 -18.78
N GLU A 563 -57.11 -29.03 -18.77
CA GLU A 563 -58.41 -28.47 -19.15
C GLU A 563 -58.33 -28.06 -20.63
N GLU A 564 -59.14 -28.70 -21.47
CA GLU A 564 -59.15 -28.54 -22.92
C GLU A 564 -59.45 -27.09 -23.38
N VAL A 565 -58.58 -26.49 -24.21
CA VAL A 565 -58.72 -25.11 -24.66
C VAL A 565 -59.39 -25.05 -26.04
N CYS A 566 -60.71 -25.24 -26.02
CA CYS A 566 -61.57 -25.33 -27.19
C CYS A 566 -61.26 -24.36 -28.35
N GLY A 567 -61.22 -24.90 -29.57
CA GLY A 567 -61.08 -24.18 -30.84
C GLY A 567 -59.67 -23.63 -31.13
N ASN A 568 -58.62 -24.12 -30.48
CA ASN A 568 -57.26 -23.61 -30.63
C ASN A 568 -56.37 -24.40 -31.61
N GLY A 569 -56.83 -25.55 -32.11
CA GLY A 569 -56.12 -26.47 -32.99
C GLY A 569 -55.19 -27.48 -32.29
N LYS A 570 -55.29 -27.64 -30.98
CA LYS A 570 -54.56 -28.60 -30.13
C LYS A 570 -55.55 -29.46 -29.34
N ASP A 571 -55.06 -30.58 -28.85
CA ASP A 571 -55.73 -31.52 -27.96
C ASP A 571 -54.91 -31.48 -26.67
N GLU A 572 -55.36 -30.73 -25.66
CA GLU A 572 -54.61 -30.55 -24.42
C GLU A 572 -54.86 -31.69 -23.42
N ASP A 573 -56.03 -32.34 -23.48
CA ASP A 573 -56.39 -33.43 -22.58
C ASP A 573 -56.16 -34.85 -23.15
N CYS A 574 -55.63 -34.92 -24.38
CA CYS A 574 -55.18 -36.13 -25.09
C CYS A 574 -56.24 -37.23 -25.29
N LYS A 575 -57.54 -36.92 -25.19
CA LYS A 575 -58.63 -37.94 -25.27
C LYS A 575 -59.50 -37.80 -26.52
N ASP A 576 -59.92 -36.58 -26.83
CA ASP A 576 -61.07 -36.34 -27.71
C ASP A 576 -60.73 -35.51 -28.97
N GLY A 577 -59.56 -34.85 -29.00
CA GLY A 577 -59.20 -33.86 -30.02
C GLY A 577 -59.89 -32.51 -29.83
N ASP A 578 -59.25 -31.42 -30.31
CA ASP A 578 -59.70 -30.02 -30.19
C ASP A 578 -61.22 -29.84 -30.18
N LEU A 579 -61.80 -29.72 -28.98
CA LEU A 579 -63.23 -29.66 -28.83
C LEU A 579 -63.80 -28.35 -29.41
N PRO A 580 -64.84 -28.38 -30.26
CA PRO A 580 -65.46 -27.15 -30.74
C PRO A 580 -66.20 -26.44 -29.60
N CYS A 581 -65.85 -25.19 -29.31
CA CYS A 581 -66.42 -24.42 -28.19
C CYS A 581 -67.96 -24.39 -28.18
N SER A 582 -68.55 -25.25 -27.35
CA SER A 582 -69.99 -25.27 -27.08
C SER A 582 -70.28 -24.43 -25.84
N ASN A 583 -71.04 -23.35 -26.01
CA ASN A 583 -71.34 -22.40 -24.93
C ASN A 583 -72.09 -23.05 -23.77
N THR A 584 -71.43 -23.26 -22.62
CA THR A 584 -71.93 -22.75 -21.31
C THR A 584 -70.85 -22.76 -20.23
N THR A 585 -70.70 -21.61 -19.54
CA THR A 585 -70.03 -21.45 -18.22
C THR A 585 -68.50 -21.27 -18.16
N THR A 586 -67.83 -20.84 -19.23
CA THR A 586 -66.46 -20.29 -19.11
C THR A 586 -66.50 -18.79 -18.82
N LYS A 587 -65.87 -18.35 -17.72
CA LYS A 587 -65.71 -16.92 -17.43
C LYS A 587 -64.69 -16.30 -18.38
N LEU A 588 -64.96 -15.08 -18.83
CA LEU A 588 -64.11 -14.30 -19.72
C LEU A 588 -62.80 -13.89 -19.02
N GLN A 589 -61.69 -14.09 -19.73
CA GLN A 589 -60.33 -13.81 -19.28
C GLN A 589 -59.96 -12.32 -19.42
N VAL A 590 -58.89 -11.90 -18.74
CA VAL A 590 -58.41 -10.50 -18.78
C VAL A 590 -58.08 -10.08 -20.21
N GLY A 591 -58.70 -9.00 -20.68
CA GLY A 591 -58.58 -8.46 -22.04
C GLY A 591 -59.68 -8.90 -23.00
N GLN A 592 -60.47 -9.93 -22.70
CA GLN A 592 -61.59 -10.35 -23.54
C GLN A 592 -62.75 -9.33 -23.47
N ALA A 593 -63.38 -9.08 -24.62
CA ALA A 593 -64.51 -8.16 -24.74
C ALA A 593 -65.85 -8.88 -24.61
N GLY A 594 -66.91 -8.14 -24.24
CA GLY A 594 -68.28 -8.64 -24.20
C GLY A 594 -68.84 -8.94 -22.81
N CYS A 595 -68.10 -8.66 -21.73
CA CYS A 595 -68.69 -8.72 -20.39
C CYS A 595 -69.83 -7.70 -20.23
N THR A 596 -70.87 -8.11 -19.51
CA THR A 596 -72.04 -7.28 -19.19
C THR A 596 -72.10 -6.93 -17.70
N GLN A 597 -71.51 -7.79 -16.87
CA GLN A 597 -71.42 -7.68 -15.42
C GLN A 597 -70.08 -8.23 -14.93
N ALA A 598 -69.71 -7.87 -13.70
CA ALA A 598 -68.46 -8.29 -13.07
C ALA A 598 -68.26 -9.82 -13.07
N SER A 599 -69.30 -10.58 -12.74
CA SER A 599 -69.28 -12.05 -12.63
C SER A 599 -69.01 -12.79 -13.93
N ASP A 600 -69.15 -12.14 -15.08
CA ASP A 600 -68.81 -12.71 -16.39
C ASP A 600 -67.30 -12.89 -16.54
N CYS A 601 -66.49 -12.22 -15.70
CA CYS A 601 -65.03 -12.19 -15.76
C CYS A 601 -64.37 -13.07 -14.70
N VAL A 602 -63.24 -13.72 -15.04
CA VAL A 602 -62.43 -14.49 -14.07
C VAL A 602 -61.97 -13.62 -12.90
N THR A 603 -61.57 -12.38 -13.19
CA THR A 603 -61.19 -11.36 -12.19
C THR A 603 -62.35 -10.80 -11.38
N ASN A 604 -63.60 -11.18 -11.68
CA ASN A 604 -64.81 -10.52 -11.22
C ASN A 604 -64.81 -8.99 -11.47
N PHE A 605 -64.19 -8.52 -12.56
CA PHE A 605 -64.10 -7.08 -12.88
C PHE A 605 -64.24 -6.81 -14.38
N CYS A 606 -65.30 -6.09 -14.74
CA CYS A 606 -65.64 -5.68 -16.11
C CYS A 606 -65.47 -4.15 -16.23
N ALA A 607 -64.62 -3.69 -17.15
CA ALA A 607 -64.29 -2.29 -17.35
C ALA A 607 -64.77 -1.78 -18.73
N ASN A 608 -65.29 -0.55 -18.79
CA ASN A 608 -65.65 0.10 -20.04
C ASN A 608 -64.61 1.15 -20.46
N LYS A 609 -64.24 1.17 -21.75
CA LYS A 609 -63.47 2.27 -22.35
C LYS A 609 -63.93 2.46 -23.79
N GLY A 610 -64.37 3.68 -24.11
CA GLY A 610 -64.85 4.02 -25.46
C GLY A 610 -66.09 3.23 -25.91
N GLY A 611 -66.94 2.79 -24.97
CA GLY A 611 -68.15 2.01 -25.28
C GLY A 611 -67.94 0.49 -25.33
N VAL A 612 -66.70 0.00 -25.28
CA VAL A 612 -66.41 -1.44 -25.24
C VAL A 612 -66.21 -1.89 -23.80
N ASN A 613 -67.04 -2.83 -23.34
CA ASN A 613 -66.83 -3.56 -22.09
C ASN A 613 -65.81 -4.69 -22.28
N ARG A 614 -64.82 -4.78 -21.40
CA ARG A 614 -63.83 -5.86 -21.36
C ARG A 614 -63.57 -6.34 -19.93
N CYS A 615 -63.30 -7.62 -19.77
CA CYS A 615 -62.78 -8.13 -18.52
C CYS A 615 -61.38 -7.58 -18.28
N SER A 616 -61.14 -7.08 -17.08
CA SER A 616 -59.93 -6.34 -16.72
C SER A 616 -59.58 -6.63 -15.26
N GLN A 617 -58.60 -5.92 -14.71
CA GLN A 617 -58.33 -5.89 -13.28
C GLN A 617 -58.08 -4.44 -12.83
N PRO A 618 -58.46 -4.07 -11.59
CA PRO A 618 -58.17 -2.77 -11.04
C PRO A 618 -56.66 -2.60 -10.80
N CYS A 619 -56.15 -1.40 -11.04
CA CYS A 619 -54.74 -1.07 -10.92
C CYS A 619 -54.58 0.41 -10.57
N LYS A 620 -53.46 0.77 -9.96
CA LYS A 620 -52.97 2.16 -9.80
C LYS A 620 -51.72 2.42 -10.63
N LEU A 621 -50.92 1.39 -10.89
CA LEU A 621 -49.67 1.48 -11.66
C LEU A 621 -49.63 0.40 -12.74
N SER A 622 -49.04 0.68 -13.90
CA SER A 622 -48.95 -0.32 -15.00
C SER A 622 -48.15 -1.57 -14.65
N ALA A 623 -47.30 -1.53 -13.62
CA ALA A 623 -46.59 -2.72 -13.11
C ALA A 623 -47.51 -3.72 -12.38
N GLU A 624 -48.74 -3.33 -12.03
CA GLU A 624 -49.77 -4.19 -11.46
C GLU A 624 -50.60 -4.90 -12.55
N CYS A 625 -50.36 -4.60 -13.83
CA CYS A 625 -51.05 -5.20 -14.96
C CYS A 625 -50.29 -6.41 -15.55
N PRO A 626 -50.99 -7.38 -16.17
CA PRO A 626 -50.34 -8.49 -16.85
C PRO A 626 -49.48 -8.02 -18.03
N THR A 627 -48.48 -8.81 -18.39
CA THR A 627 -47.59 -8.55 -19.53
C THR A 627 -48.40 -8.26 -20.81
N GLY A 628 -48.16 -7.11 -21.43
CA GLY A 628 -48.93 -6.63 -22.59
C GLY A 628 -50.11 -5.70 -22.26
N PHE A 629 -50.32 -5.35 -20.99
CA PHE A 629 -51.35 -4.41 -20.54
C PHE A 629 -50.72 -3.24 -19.76
N GLU A 630 -51.34 -2.06 -19.85
CA GLU A 630 -50.99 -0.85 -19.10
C GLU A 630 -52.17 -0.35 -18.27
N CYS A 631 -51.88 0.26 -17.13
CA CYS A 631 -52.91 0.82 -16.26
C CYS A 631 -53.36 2.18 -16.82
N VAL A 632 -54.65 2.29 -17.17
CA VAL A 632 -55.20 3.53 -17.74
C VAL A 632 -56.07 4.23 -16.71
N GLY A 633 -55.71 5.47 -16.40
CA GLY A 633 -56.45 6.34 -15.49
C GLY A 633 -56.48 5.90 -14.03
N GLU A 634 -55.49 5.09 -13.60
CA GLU A 634 -55.42 4.51 -12.23
C GLU A 634 -56.69 3.73 -11.83
N GLN A 635 -57.32 3.05 -12.80
CA GLN A 635 -58.60 2.34 -12.59
C GLN A 635 -58.65 0.94 -13.18
N ALA A 636 -58.07 0.69 -14.35
CA ALA A 636 -58.17 -0.60 -15.03
C ALA A 636 -57.01 -0.87 -15.99
N CYS A 637 -56.61 -2.13 -16.11
CA CYS A 637 -55.61 -2.59 -17.08
C CYS A 637 -56.21 -2.73 -18.49
N TRP A 638 -55.57 -2.12 -19.48
CA TRP A 638 -55.96 -2.17 -20.90
C TRP A 638 -54.79 -2.63 -21.77
N PRO A 639 -55.02 -3.33 -22.89
CA PRO A 639 -53.94 -3.74 -23.79
C PRO A 639 -53.07 -2.54 -24.19
N SER A 640 -51.75 -2.68 -24.03
CA SER A 640 -50.79 -1.65 -24.43
C SER A 640 -50.70 -1.60 -25.95
N SER A 641 -50.59 -0.40 -26.53
CA SER A 641 -50.66 -0.19 -27.98
C SER A 641 -49.32 -0.50 -28.68
N GLY A 642 -48.71 -1.64 -28.36
CA GLY A 642 -47.32 -1.98 -28.67
C GLY A 642 -47.07 -3.32 -29.39
N THR A 643 -48.07 -4.17 -29.56
CA THR A 643 -47.96 -5.43 -30.34
C THR A 643 -49.10 -5.54 -31.36
N THR A 644 -48.76 -6.02 -32.55
CA THR A 644 -49.58 -5.81 -33.76
C THR A 644 -50.68 -6.84 -33.98
N GLN A 645 -51.83 -6.33 -34.45
CA GLN A 645 -52.70 -6.96 -35.46
C GLN A 645 -53.80 -7.94 -35.00
N SER A 646 -54.88 -7.38 -34.45
CA SER A 646 -56.25 -7.59 -34.97
C SER A 646 -57.25 -6.72 -34.21
N ASN A 647 -57.68 -5.60 -34.82
CA ASN A 647 -58.95 -4.88 -34.58
C ASN A 647 -59.01 -3.61 -35.46
N CYS A 648 -59.01 -3.83 -36.78
CA CYS A 648 -59.57 -2.88 -37.75
C CYS A 648 -60.64 -3.66 -38.52
N ASP A 649 -61.91 -3.40 -38.23
CA ASP A 649 -63.02 -3.97 -38.98
C ASP A 649 -62.97 -3.53 -40.44
N SER A 650 -63.24 -4.45 -41.36
CA SER A 650 -63.13 -4.26 -42.81
C SER A 650 -64.32 -3.50 -43.44
N ALA A 651 -64.95 -2.59 -42.68
CA ALA A 651 -66.24 -1.97 -43.00
C ALA A 651 -66.19 -0.49 -43.47
N SER A 652 -65.08 0.24 -43.32
CA SER A 652 -64.93 1.60 -43.85
C SER A 652 -63.53 1.85 -44.42
N GLY A 653 -63.45 2.05 -45.73
CA GLY A 653 -62.21 2.02 -46.52
C GLY A 653 -61.24 3.20 -46.34
N GLU A 654 -60.69 3.37 -45.14
CA GLU A 654 -59.63 4.34 -44.84
C GLU A 654 -58.27 3.65 -44.69
N LYS A 655 -57.17 4.34 -45.09
CA LYS A 655 -55.79 3.84 -44.97
C LYS A 655 -55.02 4.68 -43.96
N CYS A 656 -54.34 4.02 -43.02
CA CYS A 656 -53.42 4.68 -42.09
C CYS A 656 -52.05 4.91 -42.73
N PHE A 657 -51.39 6.02 -42.37
CA PHE A 657 -49.98 6.30 -42.66
C PHE A 657 -49.23 6.62 -41.37
N GLN A 658 -47.93 6.28 -41.33
CA GLN A 658 -47.10 6.44 -40.14
C GLN A 658 -46.34 7.78 -40.18
N VAL A 659 -46.50 8.60 -39.14
CA VAL A 659 -45.71 9.84 -38.94
C VAL A 659 -44.90 9.71 -37.66
N ARG A 660 -43.69 10.30 -37.62
CA ARG A 660 -42.78 10.21 -36.46
C ARG A 660 -43.41 10.85 -35.21
N GLY A 661 -43.95 10.02 -34.32
CA GLY A 661 -44.48 10.42 -33.01
C GLY A 661 -45.80 9.75 -32.60
N GLY A 662 -46.55 9.17 -33.56
CA GLY A 662 -47.82 8.49 -33.28
C GLY A 662 -48.68 8.35 -34.54
N CYS A 663 -49.67 7.44 -34.51
CA CYS A 663 -50.57 7.19 -35.63
C CYS A 663 -51.80 8.12 -35.60
N GLY A 664 -52.27 8.51 -36.78
CA GLY A 664 -53.54 9.21 -36.98
C GLY A 664 -54.10 8.97 -38.38
N CYS A 665 -55.42 9.01 -38.52
CA CYS A 665 -56.11 8.78 -39.80
C CYS A 665 -56.24 10.10 -40.59
N SER A 666 -56.05 10.04 -41.91
CA SER A 666 -56.32 11.14 -42.85
C SER A 666 -56.64 10.58 -44.23
N SER A 667 -57.58 11.21 -44.94
CA SER A 667 -57.95 10.85 -46.31
C SER A 667 -57.17 11.66 -47.36
N GLN A 668 -57.01 11.06 -48.55
CA GLN A 668 -56.35 11.60 -49.77
C GLN A 668 -54.80 11.71 -49.74
N SER A 669 -54.10 11.77 -50.88
CA SER A 669 -53.99 10.78 -51.98
C SER A 669 -52.77 11.12 -52.87
N GLU A 670 -52.28 10.13 -53.63
CA GLU A 670 -51.35 10.25 -54.79
C GLU A 670 -49.82 10.30 -54.55
N GLN A 671 -49.13 9.68 -55.52
CA GLN A 671 -47.68 9.45 -55.70
C GLN A 671 -47.11 10.44 -56.77
N PRO A 672 -45.83 10.45 -57.24
CA PRO A 672 -44.82 9.36 -57.23
C PRO A 672 -43.31 9.72 -57.04
N ASP A 673 -42.50 8.65 -57.06
CA ASP A 673 -41.05 8.55 -57.36
C ASP A 673 -40.70 8.96 -58.83
N PRO A 674 -39.42 8.92 -59.33
CA PRO A 674 -38.11 8.71 -58.67
C PRO A 674 -36.97 9.68 -59.13
N GLY A 675 -35.77 9.60 -58.52
CA GLY A 675 -34.57 10.26 -59.07
C GLY A 675 -33.23 10.14 -58.30
N LEU A 676 -32.42 9.11 -58.62
CA LEU A 676 -30.96 9.03 -58.39
C LEU A 676 -30.21 9.52 -59.67
N PRO A 677 -28.89 9.88 -59.68
CA PRO A 677 -27.77 9.39 -58.86
C PRO A 677 -26.92 10.54 -58.21
N VAL A 678 -25.86 10.34 -57.40
CA VAL A 678 -24.49 9.87 -57.74
C VAL A 678 -23.71 9.53 -56.45
N MET A 679 -22.82 8.52 -56.50
CA MET A 679 -21.92 8.10 -55.40
C MET A 679 -20.76 9.09 -55.12
N LEU A 680 -20.24 9.14 -53.88
CA LEU A 680 -18.79 8.95 -53.58
C LEU A 680 -18.45 8.96 -52.05
N PHE A 681 -17.96 7.81 -51.57
CA PHE A 681 -16.92 7.58 -50.54
C PHE A 681 -17.01 8.09 -49.07
N LEU A 682 -17.04 7.10 -48.16
CA LEU A 682 -16.30 6.95 -46.87
C LEU A 682 -16.14 8.11 -45.84
N GLY A 683 -16.65 7.86 -44.62
CA GLY A 683 -15.76 7.55 -43.48
C GLY A 683 -15.58 8.55 -42.32
N CYS A 684 -16.09 8.18 -41.13
CA CYS A 684 -15.63 8.53 -39.77
C CYS A 684 -15.49 10.02 -39.32
N LEU A 685 -16.19 10.43 -38.24
CA LEU A 685 -15.65 10.49 -36.86
C LEU A 685 -16.68 10.97 -35.79
N LEU A 686 -16.27 10.92 -34.52
CA LEU A 686 -17.10 10.93 -33.30
C LEU A 686 -17.53 12.31 -32.74
N PHE A 687 -18.69 12.27 -32.07
CA PHE A 687 -19.10 12.96 -30.84
C PHE A 687 -18.52 14.34 -30.45
N MET A 688 -19.45 15.28 -30.21
CA MET A 688 -19.28 16.40 -29.28
C MET A 688 -20.52 16.56 -28.40
N TRP A 689 -20.32 16.80 -27.10
CA TRP A 689 -21.01 17.76 -26.21
C TRP A 689 -20.29 17.66 -24.84
N ARG A 690 -20.14 18.70 -24.01
CA ARG A 690 -20.92 19.95 -23.89
C ARG A 690 -20.04 21.08 -23.34
N GLN A 691 -20.22 22.30 -23.84
CA GLN A 691 -19.63 23.52 -23.27
C GLN A 691 -20.46 24.05 -22.09
N LEU A 692 -19.80 24.67 -21.11
CA LEU A 692 -20.29 25.90 -20.44
C LEU A 692 -19.17 26.57 -19.64
N ARG A 693 -18.78 27.79 -20.04
CA ARG A 693 -17.96 28.72 -19.24
C ARG A 693 -18.76 29.99 -18.96
N ARG A 694 -18.67 30.52 -17.74
CA ARG A 694 -18.73 31.97 -17.47
C ARG A 694 -17.83 32.34 -16.30
N THR A 695 -17.11 33.44 -16.45
CA THR A 695 -16.37 34.17 -15.41
C THR A 695 -16.80 35.64 -15.44
N PRO A 696 -16.60 36.39 -14.34
CA PRO A 696 -16.22 37.80 -14.46
C PRO A 696 -15.04 38.22 -13.55
N HIS A 697 -14.56 39.46 -13.74
CA HIS A 697 -13.31 40.03 -13.23
C HIS A 697 -13.30 40.55 -11.77
N SER A 698 -12.10 40.51 -11.15
CA SER A 698 -11.42 41.61 -10.42
C SER A 698 -10.06 41.10 -9.84
N THR A 699 -9.00 41.86 -9.53
CA THR A 699 -8.42 43.12 -10.09
C THR A 699 -6.89 43.15 -9.82
N ASN A 700 -6.16 44.00 -10.56
CA ASN A 700 -4.81 44.60 -10.34
C ASN A 700 -3.87 44.04 -9.24
N ARG A 701 -2.62 43.60 -9.50
CA ARG A 701 -1.46 44.19 -10.22
C ARG A 701 -0.96 45.57 -9.70
N LYS A 702 0.26 45.57 -9.18
CA LYS A 702 1.43 46.17 -9.88
C LYS A 702 2.68 45.33 -9.61
#